data_AF-A0A182NSD6-F1
#
_entry.id   AF-A0A182NSD6-F1
#
_cell.length_a   1.000
_cell.length_b   1.000
_cell.length_c   1.000
_cell.angle_alpha   90.00
_cell.angle_beta   90.00
_cell.angle_gamma   90.00
#
_symmetry.space_group_name_H-M   'P 1'
#
loop_
_entity.id
_entity.type
_entity.pdbx_description
1 polymer ?
#
loop_
_entity_poly.entity_id
_entity_poly.type
_entity_poly.pdbx_seq_one_letter_code
_entity_poly.pdbx_strand_id
1 'polypeptide(L)'
;MPVLKRQMQEKDAKPAKPLKDNEEVFFCQQTREIFSNYDDFFHHVMILSASVWSCSMTGRTNLTYAEARASEKSACRVKRIPDALKGPLLLIASHTKRSSIIELAGDVCGYMKDVFFKGETVYTKTGDAEPSRKAKIIRVEHDGPPTDQRPDRLIYHVESYDNEVPAMYSVTGAAISRERNSSMKTCKLFLKLHVELGPEHVLCVKKKSLELYVTSKNCTDEKVFYGQMPSFEMSKGIAPKESIAKSSFGDKKQQGIAKYLEKSIVESKNDAETKQKQEEMKKMEQEQRKKEKELLKLQATLVLQHFSTIREDQELTDQRVIPAARPVRSLIGLEQFADFVFILEFLNSFGNFISIESNFPNGVTLDVLERALLLREINGPLSDILKLLLSALFVQHCEESSEDEQNLQLKYFPAQLNDLPINSTNLSELLRCEVLTRVEKARELHAQYVSNYSKQRRLTDSMTMLKRSKQKQMESKLESFKKTTKAIDKVEHFRNELEKTLHDTLQEIEIIKQQQLTPLQDELEMMDTNECYLNHIYLGMDRGFRKYYRFHSLPGLFVENDGTSIGGCTDRVTRNIVGLAQCDAVLRNEFITNAVMNGGGGNNLLKTDDMNGNGLTHDEEACEQLLVRGIAGLEKPSINGGYVKTSFENH
;
A
#
# COMPACT_ATOMS: atom_id res chain seq x y z
N MET A 1 11.85 -16.40 -26.91
CA MET A 1 11.86 -15.26 -27.84
C MET A 1 10.68 -14.40 -27.48
N PRO A 2 10.80 -13.06 -27.58
CA PRO A 2 9.70 -12.15 -27.36
C PRO A 2 8.44 -12.57 -28.12
N VAL A 3 7.28 -12.34 -27.52
CA VAL A 3 5.99 -12.77 -28.06
C VAL A 3 5.31 -11.58 -28.70
N LEU A 4 4.93 -11.70 -29.97
CA LEU A 4 4.19 -10.66 -30.69
C LEU A 4 2.70 -10.89 -30.49
N LYS A 5 1.96 -9.91 -29.96
CA LYS A 5 0.49 -9.99 -29.75
C LYS A 5 0.02 -11.32 -29.09
N ARG A 6 0.78 -11.83 -28.11
CA ARG A 6 0.51 -13.09 -27.39
C ARG A 6 0.57 -14.39 -28.23
N GLN A 7 1.05 -14.34 -29.48
CA GLN A 7 1.34 -15.51 -30.30
C GLN A 7 2.86 -15.71 -30.47
N MET A 8 3.32 -16.96 -30.35
CA MET A 8 4.71 -17.29 -30.67
C MET A 8 4.85 -17.25 -32.19
N GLN A 9 5.69 -16.36 -32.71
CA GLN A 9 6.08 -16.44 -34.12
C GLN A 9 6.92 -17.70 -34.31
N GLU A 10 6.45 -18.61 -35.16
CA GLU A 10 7.32 -19.55 -35.83
C GLU A 10 8.31 -18.74 -36.68
N LYS A 11 9.58 -19.15 -36.70
CA LYS A 11 10.52 -18.55 -37.64
C LYS A 11 9.96 -18.78 -39.03
N ASP A 12 9.74 -17.71 -39.78
CA ASP A 12 9.24 -17.84 -41.14
C ASP A 12 10.09 -18.84 -41.92
N ALA A 13 9.39 -19.69 -42.66
CA ALA A 13 9.93 -20.82 -43.37
C ALA A 13 11.08 -20.39 -44.29
N LYS A 14 11.99 -21.35 -44.56
CA LYS A 14 13.09 -21.19 -45.52
C LYS A 14 12.62 -20.40 -46.75
N PRO A 15 13.41 -19.41 -47.24
CA PRO A 15 12.99 -18.58 -48.36
C PRO A 15 12.54 -19.46 -49.52
N ALA A 16 11.40 -19.10 -50.13
CA ALA A 16 10.74 -19.88 -51.18
C ALA A 16 11.64 -20.14 -52.40
N LYS A 17 12.73 -19.38 -52.54
CA LYS A 17 13.81 -19.60 -53.48
C LYS A 17 15.15 -19.65 -52.73
N PRO A 18 16.04 -20.62 -53.04
CA PRO A 18 17.39 -20.62 -52.50
C PRO A 18 18.15 -19.39 -53.04
N LEU A 19 18.67 -18.58 -52.10
CA LEU A 19 19.49 -17.41 -52.40
C LEU A 19 20.82 -17.86 -53.02
N LYS A 20 21.33 -17.09 -54.00
CA LYS A 20 22.66 -17.34 -54.58
C LYS A 20 23.74 -16.61 -53.79
N ASP A 21 24.97 -17.15 -53.76
CA ASP A 21 26.09 -16.61 -52.94
C ASP A 21 26.48 -15.15 -53.23
N ASN A 22 26.10 -14.60 -54.40
CA ASN A 22 26.42 -13.23 -54.82
C ASN A 22 25.19 -12.30 -54.85
N GLU A 23 24.07 -12.70 -54.24
CA GLU A 23 22.83 -11.92 -54.23
C GLU A 23 22.85 -10.90 -53.08
N GLU A 24 22.61 -9.62 -53.39
CA GLU A 24 22.48 -8.58 -52.37
C GLU A 24 21.19 -8.78 -51.57
N VAL A 25 21.30 -8.71 -50.26
CA VAL A 25 20.20 -9.01 -49.33
C VAL A 25 20.19 -8.00 -48.18
N PHE A 26 19.02 -7.82 -47.59
CA PHE A 26 18.82 -7.00 -46.40
C PHE A 26 18.90 -7.87 -45.16
N PHE A 27 19.85 -7.58 -44.26
CA PHE A 27 20.10 -8.37 -43.05
C PHE A 27 19.60 -7.65 -41.80
N CYS A 28 18.67 -8.27 -41.07
CA CYS A 28 18.25 -7.77 -39.76
C CYS A 28 19.18 -8.32 -38.66
N GLN A 29 20.08 -7.47 -38.16
CA GLN A 29 21.04 -7.86 -37.12
C GLN A 29 20.37 -8.35 -35.83
N GLN A 30 19.19 -7.81 -35.48
CA GLN A 30 18.50 -8.09 -34.23
C GLN A 30 17.89 -9.50 -34.19
N THR A 31 17.28 -9.94 -35.28
CA THR A 31 16.67 -11.29 -35.40
C THR A 31 17.58 -12.31 -36.10
N ARG A 32 18.62 -11.82 -36.79
CA ARG A 32 19.51 -12.58 -37.69
C ARG A 32 18.80 -13.20 -38.89
N GLU A 33 17.75 -12.54 -39.37
CA GLU A 33 17.01 -12.92 -40.57
C GLU A 33 17.52 -12.13 -41.78
N ILE A 34 17.37 -12.75 -42.95
CA ILE A 34 17.81 -12.21 -44.24
C ILE A 34 16.56 -12.05 -45.11
N PHE A 35 16.44 -10.90 -45.76
CA PHE A 35 15.32 -10.53 -46.61
C PHE A 35 15.83 -10.21 -48.01
N SER A 36 15.16 -10.74 -49.03
CA SER A 36 15.46 -10.43 -50.43
C SER A 36 14.85 -9.11 -50.91
N ASN A 37 13.83 -8.62 -50.22
CA ASN A 37 13.12 -7.38 -50.56
C ASN A 37 13.26 -6.34 -49.44
N TYR A 38 13.42 -5.08 -49.82
CA TYR A 38 13.47 -3.95 -48.89
C TYR A 38 12.16 -3.78 -48.14
N ASP A 39 11.00 -3.92 -48.79
CA ASP A 39 9.71 -3.69 -48.14
C ASP A 39 9.46 -4.70 -47.02
N ASP A 40 9.80 -5.98 -47.25
CA ASP A 40 9.69 -7.02 -46.23
C ASP A 40 10.66 -6.77 -45.07
N PHE A 41 11.89 -6.36 -45.37
CA PHE A 41 12.87 -5.96 -44.36
C PHE A 41 12.39 -4.75 -43.55
N PHE A 42 11.85 -3.72 -44.22
CA PHE A 42 11.37 -2.50 -43.60
C PHE A 42 10.17 -2.77 -42.70
N HIS A 43 9.19 -3.54 -43.17
CA HIS A 43 8.05 -3.98 -42.37
C HIS A 43 8.49 -4.78 -41.15
N HIS A 44 9.48 -5.66 -41.31
CA HIS A 44 10.02 -6.44 -40.21
C HIS A 44 10.72 -5.58 -39.16
N VAL A 45 11.59 -4.67 -39.59
CA VAL A 45 12.27 -3.71 -38.71
C VAL A 45 11.26 -2.80 -38.01
N MET A 46 10.24 -2.33 -38.73
CA MET A 46 9.15 -1.52 -38.18
C MET A 46 8.41 -2.26 -37.05
N ILE A 47 8.06 -3.54 -37.25
CA ILE A 47 7.41 -4.36 -36.22
C ILE A 47 8.34 -4.56 -35.01
N LEU A 48 9.64 -4.78 -35.22
CA LEU A 48 10.61 -4.95 -34.12
C LEU A 48 10.76 -3.66 -33.28
N SER A 49 10.68 -2.50 -33.92
CA SER A 49 10.73 -1.18 -33.27
C SER A 49 9.42 -0.74 -32.62
N ALA A 50 8.29 -1.36 -32.98
CA ALA A 50 6.99 -1.06 -32.38
C ALA A 50 6.84 -1.69 -31.00
N SER A 51 6.17 -1.00 -30.08
CA SER A 51 5.90 -1.46 -28.70
C SER A 51 4.75 -2.47 -28.63
N VAL A 52 4.81 -3.52 -29.44
CA VAL A 52 3.78 -4.56 -29.58
C VAL A 52 4.23 -5.93 -29.05
N TRP A 53 5.44 -6.00 -28.49
CA TRP A 53 6.04 -7.22 -27.98
C TRP A 53 5.78 -7.40 -26.50
N SER A 54 5.80 -8.66 -26.08
CA SER A 54 5.71 -9.07 -24.69
C SER A 54 6.89 -9.95 -24.31
N CYS A 55 7.42 -9.73 -23.11
CA CYS A 55 8.47 -10.58 -22.55
C CYS A 55 7.91 -11.97 -22.27
N SER A 56 8.42 -12.99 -22.97
CA SER A 56 7.96 -14.37 -22.78
C SER A 56 8.24 -14.89 -21.36
N MET A 57 9.20 -14.29 -20.66
CA MET A 57 9.62 -14.71 -19.32
C MET A 57 8.82 -14.04 -18.21
N THR A 58 8.72 -12.71 -18.23
CA THR A 58 8.05 -11.93 -17.16
C THR A 58 6.57 -11.67 -17.44
N GLY A 59 6.13 -11.78 -18.70
CA GLY A 59 4.78 -11.43 -19.12
C GLY A 59 4.54 -9.93 -19.28
N ARG A 60 5.55 -9.08 -19.09
CA ARG A 60 5.44 -7.64 -19.37
C ARG A 60 5.11 -7.41 -20.84
N THR A 61 4.10 -6.60 -21.11
CA THR A 61 3.58 -6.26 -22.45
C THR A 61 4.05 -4.87 -22.88
N ASN A 62 3.72 -4.48 -24.11
CA ASN A 62 4.00 -3.17 -24.70
C ASN A 62 5.49 -2.79 -24.74
N LEU A 63 6.32 -3.77 -25.04
CA LEU A 63 7.76 -3.59 -25.19
C LEU A 63 8.12 -3.60 -26.68
N THR A 64 9.23 -2.97 -27.04
CA THR A 64 9.91 -3.25 -28.30
C THR A 64 10.58 -4.62 -28.26
N TYR A 65 10.98 -5.16 -29.41
CA TYR A 65 11.68 -6.45 -29.45
C TYR A 65 12.95 -6.46 -28.59
N ALA A 66 13.73 -5.37 -28.65
CA ALA A 66 14.98 -5.22 -27.91
C ALA A 66 14.75 -5.16 -26.39
N GLU A 67 13.74 -4.40 -25.94
CA GLU A 67 13.36 -4.30 -24.52
C GLU A 67 12.80 -5.62 -23.99
N ALA A 68 11.97 -6.30 -24.77
CA ALA A 68 11.47 -7.63 -24.43
C ALA A 68 12.64 -8.61 -24.27
N ARG A 69 13.63 -8.60 -25.17
CA ARG A 69 14.85 -9.42 -25.04
C ARG A 69 15.71 -9.03 -23.83
N ALA A 70 15.86 -7.73 -23.54
CA ALA A 70 16.60 -7.26 -22.38
C ALA A 70 15.90 -7.69 -21.06
N SER A 71 14.57 -7.64 -21.04
CA SER A 71 13.71 -8.11 -19.96
C SER A 71 13.83 -9.63 -19.76
N GLU A 72 13.82 -10.42 -20.85
CA GLU A 72 14.06 -11.87 -20.80
C GLU A 72 15.46 -12.19 -20.24
N LYS A 73 16.49 -11.50 -20.72
CA LYS A 73 17.89 -11.68 -20.28
C LYS A 73 18.06 -11.30 -18.81
N SER A 74 17.42 -10.23 -18.36
CA SER A 74 17.44 -9.78 -16.97
C SER A 74 16.67 -10.74 -16.06
N ALA A 75 15.50 -11.21 -16.47
CA ALA A 75 14.73 -12.22 -15.74
C ALA A 75 15.49 -13.54 -15.59
N CYS A 76 16.25 -13.93 -16.61
CA CYS A 76 17.13 -15.10 -16.59
C CYS A 76 18.38 -14.88 -15.69
N ARG A 77 18.83 -13.63 -15.53
CA ARG A 77 19.99 -13.26 -14.69
C ARG A 77 19.66 -13.14 -13.21
N VAL A 78 18.46 -12.64 -12.86
CA VAL A 78 18.17 -12.13 -11.51
C VAL A 78 17.75 -13.22 -10.50
N LYS A 79 17.35 -14.43 -10.92
CA LYS A 79 17.02 -15.52 -9.97
C LYS A 79 17.41 -16.90 -10.49
N ARG A 80 18.62 -17.36 -10.18
CA ARG A 80 19.00 -18.75 -10.43
C ARG A 80 18.52 -19.63 -9.28
N ILE A 81 17.76 -20.65 -9.62
CA ILE A 81 17.42 -21.72 -8.68
C ILE A 81 18.71 -22.48 -8.32
N PRO A 82 18.99 -22.74 -7.04
CA PRO A 82 20.12 -23.57 -6.60
C PRO A 82 20.15 -24.92 -7.33
N ASP A 83 21.35 -25.39 -7.69
CA ASP A 83 21.51 -26.61 -8.48
C ASP A 83 20.95 -27.88 -7.81
N ALA A 84 20.90 -27.89 -6.47
CA ALA A 84 20.29 -28.95 -5.67
C ALA A 84 18.76 -29.02 -5.83
N LEU A 85 18.10 -27.90 -6.16
CA LEU A 85 16.64 -27.81 -6.28
C LEU A 85 16.13 -28.11 -7.69
N LYS A 86 16.98 -27.96 -8.72
CA LYS A 86 16.56 -28.14 -10.13
C LYS A 86 16.02 -29.54 -10.44
N GLY A 87 16.67 -30.58 -9.94
CA GLY A 87 16.23 -31.97 -10.12
C GLY A 87 14.89 -32.24 -9.41
N PRO A 88 14.80 -32.03 -8.08
CA PRO A 88 13.56 -32.18 -7.33
C PRO A 88 12.37 -31.41 -7.92
N LEU A 89 12.56 -30.14 -8.30
CA LEU A 89 11.51 -29.33 -8.91
C LEU A 89 10.91 -29.96 -10.18
N LEU A 90 11.78 -30.48 -11.06
CA LEU A 90 11.36 -31.09 -12.32
C LEU A 90 10.77 -32.48 -12.10
N LEU A 91 11.28 -33.24 -11.12
CA LEU A 91 10.71 -34.53 -10.79
C LEU A 91 9.30 -34.38 -10.20
N ILE A 92 9.10 -33.47 -9.24
CA ILE A 92 7.77 -33.15 -8.70
C ILE A 92 6.83 -32.71 -9.82
N ALA A 93 7.27 -31.80 -10.68
CA ALA A 93 6.47 -31.33 -11.81
C ALA A 93 6.05 -32.48 -12.76
N SER A 94 6.90 -33.49 -12.95
CA SER A 94 6.59 -34.65 -13.82
C SER A 94 5.48 -35.56 -13.27
N HIS A 95 5.18 -35.47 -11.97
CA HIS A 95 4.10 -36.22 -11.31
C HIS A 95 2.78 -35.44 -11.24
N THR A 96 2.76 -34.16 -11.64
CA THR A 96 1.53 -33.35 -11.67
C THR A 96 0.74 -33.55 -12.96
N LYS A 97 -0.56 -33.24 -12.93
CA LYS A 97 -1.46 -33.28 -14.09
C LYS A 97 -2.19 -31.94 -14.29
N ARG A 98 -1.42 -30.85 -14.45
CA ARG A 98 -1.93 -29.48 -14.53
C ARG A 98 -1.86 -28.92 -15.94
N SER A 99 -2.89 -28.17 -16.37
CA SER A 99 -2.88 -27.39 -17.63
C SER A 99 -2.40 -25.95 -17.44
N SER A 100 -2.41 -25.45 -16.20
CA SER A 100 -1.97 -24.09 -15.85
C SER A 100 -0.59 -24.09 -15.21
N ILE A 101 0.31 -23.23 -15.73
CA ILE A 101 1.66 -23.03 -15.17
C ILE A 101 1.62 -22.46 -13.74
N ILE A 102 0.52 -21.78 -13.37
CA ILE A 102 0.34 -21.23 -12.02
C ILE A 102 -0.02 -22.35 -11.04
N GLU A 103 -0.94 -23.23 -11.43
CA GLU A 103 -1.33 -24.40 -10.63
C GLU A 103 -0.16 -25.38 -10.48
N LEU A 104 0.54 -25.67 -11.58
CA LEU A 104 1.74 -26.50 -11.58
C LEU A 104 2.80 -25.97 -10.60
N ALA A 105 3.11 -24.67 -10.69
CA ALA A 105 4.06 -24.06 -9.78
C ALA A 105 3.54 -24.10 -8.33
N GLY A 106 2.23 -23.91 -8.12
CA GLY A 106 1.56 -24.02 -6.83
C GLY A 106 1.78 -25.38 -6.17
N ASP A 107 1.52 -26.47 -6.89
CA ASP A 107 1.73 -27.85 -6.42
C ASP A 107 3.19 -28.11 -6.04
N VAL A 108 4.11 -27.71 -6.93
CA VAL A 108 5.55 -27.88 -6.71
C VAL A 108 6.01 -27.10 -5.46
N CYS A 109 5.61 -25.84 -5.32
CA CYS A 109 5.96 -25.04 -4.13
C CYS A 109 5.23 -25.50 -2.87
N GLY A 110 4.03 -26.06 -2.99
CA GLY A 110 3.28 -26.68 -1.89
C GLY A 110 4.05 -27.85 -1.31
N TYR A 111 4.50 -28.78 -2.17
CA TYR A 111 5.32 -29.91 -1.74
C TYR A 111 6.65 -29.46 -1.11
N MET A 112 7.33 -28.50 -1.76
CA MET A 112 8.58 -27.98 -1.24
C MET A 112 8.43 -27.31 0.11
N LYS A 113 7.27 -26.72 0.45
CA LYS A 113 7.09 -26.00 1.72
C LYS A 113 7.49 -26.84 2.93
N ASP A 114 7.15 -28.13 2.90
CA ASP A 114 7.25 -29.02 4.05
C ASP A 114 8.40 -30.06 3.91
N VAL A 115 9.02 -30.18 2.72
CA VAL A 115 10.09 -31.16 2.43
C VAL A 115 11.35 -30.47 1.92
N PHE A 116 12.53 -30.86 2.43
CA PHE A 116 13.84 -30.33 2.03
C PHE A 116 14.72 -31.40 1.37
N PHE A 117 15.67 -30.99 0.52
CA PHE A 117 16.41 -31.95 -0.33
C PHE A 117 17.89 -32.04 0.01
N LYS A 118 18.46 -33.24 -0.19
CA LYS A 118 19.92 -33.46 -0.08
C LYS A 118 20.69 -32.48 -0.97
N GLY A 119 21.71 -31.85 -0.39
CA GLY A 119 22.57 -30.86 -1.03
C GLY A 119 22.02 -29.42 -1.00
N GLU A 120 20.79 -29.22 -0.51
CA GLU A 120 20.18 -27.90 -0.34
C GLU A 120 20.85 -27.11 0.81
N THR A 121 20.98 -25.79 0.64
CA THR A 121 21.45 -24.87 1.69
C THR A 121 20.26 -24.22 2.39
N VAL A 122 20.20 -24.35 3.71
CA VAL A 122 19.07 -23.96 4.56
C VAL A 122 19.55 -23.23 5.81
N TYR A 123 18.62 -22.63 6.55
CA TYR A 123 18.86 -22.03 7.86
C TYR A 123 18.19 -22.87 8.93
N THR A 124 18.91 -23.22 9.98
CA THR A 124 18.42 -24.11 11.06
C THR A 124 18.45 -23.40 12.41
N LYS A 125 17.50 -23.73 13.29
CA LYS A 125 17.43 -23.24 14.67
C LYS A 125 17.53 -24.39 15.66
N THR A 126 18.49 -24.31 16.59
CA THR A 126 18.68 -25.31 17.65
C THR A 126 18.14 -24.74 18.96
N GLY A 127 16.82 -24.80 19.15
CA GLY A 127 16.11 -24.28 20.35
C GLY A 127 15.59 -22.84 20.23
N ASP A 128 14.70 -22.45 21.16
CA ASP A 128 13.90 -21.21 21.07
C ASP A 128 14.71 -19.91 21.22
N ALA A 129 15.93 -19.97 21.73
CA ALA A 129 16.78 -18.80 22.00
C ALA A 129 18.05 -18.70 21.13
N GLU A 130 18.34 -19.65 20.23
CA GLU A 130 19.54 -19.62 19.38
C GLU A 130 19.33 -18.89 18.04
N PRO A 131 20.33 -18.14 17.54
CA PRO A 131 20.28 -17.52 16.22
C PRO A 131 20.28 -18.60 15.11
N SER A 132 19.59 -18.30 14.00
CA SER A 132 19.53 -19.21 12.85
C SER A 132 20.89 -19.37 12.19
N ARG A 133 21.37 -20.62 12.07
CA ARG A 133 22.67 -20.97 11.47
C ARG A 133 22.53 -21.45 10.05
N LYS A 134 23.47 -21.11 9.17
CA LYS A 134 23.47 -21.56 7.77
C LYS A 134 24.07 -22.96 7.70
N ALA A 135 23.36 -23.90 7.07
CA ALA A 135 23.76 -25.29 6.98
C ALA A 135 23.40 -25.91 5.63
N LYS A 136 24.07 -27.01 5.27
CA LYS A 136 23.81 -27.80 4.06
C LYS A 136 23.28 -29.18 4.43
N ILE A 137 22.22 -29.63 3.77
CA ILE A 137 21.62 -30.94 4.02
C ILE A 137 22.49 -32.02 3.39
N ILE A 138 22.95 -32.99 4.20
CA ILE A 138 23.80 -34.09 3.73
C ILE A 138 22.98 -35.35 3.49
N ARG A 139 22.08 -35.69 4.41
CA ARG A 139 21.23 -36.88 4.34
C ARG A 139 19.87 -36.58 4.96
N VAL A 140 18.85 -37.29 4.47
CA VAL A 140 17.46 -37.24 4.96
C VAL A 140 17.08 -38.66 5.31
N GLU A 141 16.54 -38.86 6.50
CA GLU A 141 16.12 -40.15 7.05
C GLU A 141 14.67 -40.06 7.52
N HIS A 142 13.99 -41.19 7.58
CA HIS A 142 12.59 -41.27 8.02
C HIS A 142 12.52 -41.94 9.40
N ASP A 143 11.93 -41.25 10.38
CA ASP A 143 11.77 -41.74 11.75
C ASP A 143 10.34 -42.24 11.99
N GLY A 144 10.08 -43.47 11.54
CA GLY A 144 8.78 -44.11 11.68
C GLY A 144 8.65 -45.41 10.86
N PRO A 145 7.58 -46.20 11.10
CA PRO A 145 7.32 -47.41 10.34
C PRO A 145 7.12 -47.07 8.85
N PRO A 146 7.46 -47.98 7.90
CA PRO A 146 7.34 -47.73 6.46
C PRO A 146 5.94 -47.32 5.98
N THR A 147 4.91 -47.52 6.81
CA THR A 147 3.51 -47.21 6.57
C THR A 147 3.11 -45.76 6.89
N ASP A 148 3.90 -45.01 7.68
CA ASP A 148 3.58 -43.64 8.11
C ASP A 148 4.49 -42.60 7.43
N GLN A 149 4.19 -42.27 6.18
CA GLN A 149 5.03 -41.45 5.29
C GLN A 149 4.72 -39.95 5.38
N ARG A 150 4.60 -39.39 6.58
CA ARG A 150 4.28 -37.96 6.77
C ARG A 150 5.55 -37.08 6.80
N PRO A 151 5.52 -35.85 6.23
CA PRO A 151 6.69 -34.96 6.17
C PRO A 151 7.32 -34.62 7.53
N ASP A 152 6.52 -34.60 8.60
CA ASP A 152 6.92 -34.31 9.98
C ASP A 152 7.86 -35.37 10.58
N ARG A 153 7.86 -36.59 10.02
CA ARG A 153 8.74 -37.70 10.42
C ARG A 153 10.13 -37.67 9.76
N LEU A 154 10.39 -36.71 8.87
CA LEU A 154 11.70 -36.58 8.22
C LEU A 154 12.73 -35.94 9.15
N ILE A 155 13.85 -36.64 9.35
CA ILE A 155 15.02 -36.15 10.06
C ILE A 155 16.08 -35.74 9.04
N TYR A 156 16.53 -34.50 9.16
CA TYR A 156 17.53 -33.91 8.28
C TYR A 156 18.87 -33.81 9.01
N HIS A 157 19.90 -34.41 8.44
CA HIS A 157 21.26 -34.27 8.96
C HIS A 157 21.97 -33.20 8.15
N VAL A 158 22.44 -32.19 8.86
CA VAL A 158 22.97 -30.95 8.29
C VAL A 158 24.41 -30.71 8.74
N GLU A 159 25.17 -30.02 7.91
CA GLU A 159 26.52 -29.54 8.21
C GLU A 159 26.53 -28.01 8.14
N SER A 160 26.96 -27.37 9.23
CA SER A 160 27.13 -25.91 9.32
C SER A 160 28.60 -25.52 9.19
N TYR A 161 28.84 -24.35 8.58
CA TYR A 161 30.18 -23.81 8.29
C TYR A 161 30.49 -22.52 9.08
N ASP A 162 29.74 -22.22 10.15
CA ASP A 162 29.85 -20.94 10.87
C ASP A 162 31.09 -20.86 11.80
N ASN A 163 31.81 -21.96 12.03
CA ASN A 163 33.04 -22.04 12.84
C ASN A 163 34.17 -22.75 12.06
N GLU A 164 35.44 -22.56 12.46
CA GLU A 164 36.64 -23.18 11.83
C GLU A 164 36.61 -24.74 11.76
N VAL A 165 35.65 -25.37 12.44
CA VAL A 165 35.37 -26.81 12.36
C VAL A 165 33.92 -27.04 11.91
N PRO A 166 33.69 -27.86 10.85
CA PRO A 166 32.34 -28.21 10.41
C PRO A 166 31.56 -28.92 11.53
N ALA A 167 30.40 -28.38 11.90
CA ALA A 167 29.52 -28.97 12.90
C ALA A 167 28.40 -29.78 12.22
N MET A 168 28.31 -31.08 12.54
CA MET A 168 27.26 -31.97 12.04
C MET A 168 26.22 -32.26 13.12
N TYR A 169 24.94 -32.09 12.79
CA TYR A 169 23.83 -32.36 13.70
C TYR A 169 22.54 -32.69 12.95
N SER A 170 21.53 -33.20 13.67
CA SER A 170 20.24 -33.62 13.13
C SER A 170 19.13 -32.68 13.59
N VAL A 171 18.22 -32.33 12.69
CA VAL A 171 17.08 -31.45 12.94
C VAL A 171 15.81 -31.97 12.26
N THR A 172 14.64 -31.64 12.81
CA THR A 172 13.35 -31.91 12.19
C THR A 172 12.95 -30.77 11.24
N GLY A 173 12.02 -31.02 10.32
CA GLY A 173 11.58 -30.03 9.33
C GLY A 173 11.10 -28.69 9.94
N ALA A 174 10.50 -28.73 11.13
CA ALA A 174 10.03 -27.53 11.85
C ALA A 174 11.16 -26.56 12.25
N ALA A 175 12.38 -27.08 12.41
CA ALA A 175 13.56 -26.30 12.77
C ALA A 175 14.34 -25.76 11.56
N ILE A 176 13.86 -26.02 10.33
CA ILE A 176 14.54 -25.64 9.07
C ILE A 176 13.74 -24.56 8.33
N SER A 177 14.44 -23.60 7.75
CA SER A 177 13.85 -22.57 6.89
C SER A 177 14.71 -22.33 5.64
N ARG A 178 14.06 -22.03 4.50
CA ARG A 178 14.74 -21.68 3.25
C ARG A 178 15.11 -20.19 3.19
N GLU A 179 16.13 -19.88 2.41
CA GLU A 179 16.44 -18.51 2.03
C GLU A 179 15.24 -17.86 1.32
N ARG A 180 14.98 -16.57 1.60
CA ARG A 180 13.83 -15.79 1.08
C ARG A 180 13.72 -15.74 -0.47
N ASN A 181 14.71 -16.25 -1.19
CA ASN A 181 14.82 -16.22 -2.65
C ASN A 181 14.10 -17.38 -3.37
N SER A 182 13.68 -18.43 -2.67
CA SER A 182 12.92 -19.59 -3.20
C SER A 182 11.42 -19.30 -3.41
N SER A 183 11.09 -18.09 -3.86
CA SER A 183 9.71 -17.62 -4.02
C SER A 183 8.95 -18.36 -5.14
N MET A 184 7.63 -18.45 -5.01
CA MET A 184 6.72 -18.91 -6.07
C MET A 184 7.04 -18.30 -7.44
N LYS A 185 7.32 -16.99 -7.48
CA LYS A 185 7.70 -16.28 -8.71
C LYS A 185 8.95 -16.87 -9.39
N THR A 186 9.93 -17.32 -8.60
CA THR A 186 11.17 -17.95 -9.10
C THR A 186 10.89 -19.36 -9.66
N CYS A 187 10.11 -20.16 -8.93
CA CYS A 187 9.75 -21.52 -9.35
C CYS A 187 8.91 -21.51 -10.64
N LYS A 188 7.90 -20.62 -10.72
CA LYS A 188 7.09 -20.43 -11.93
C LYS A 188 7.94 -20.11 -13.16
N LEU A 189 8.94 -19.24 -13.01
CA LEU A 189 9.84 -18.85 -14.11
C LEU A 189 10.72 -20.00 -14.59
N PHE A 190 11.26 -20.78 -13.65
CA PHE A 190 12.06 -21.97 -13.95
C PHE A 190 11.21 -23.04 -14.65
N LEU A 191 10.03 -23.36 -14.12
CA LEU A 191 9.12 -24.34 -14.73
C LEU A 191 8.72 -23.91 -16.14
N LYS A 192 8.44 -22.63 -16.38
CA LYS A 192 8.12 -22.10 -17.71
C LYS A 192 9.20 -22.36 -18.76
N LEU A 193 10.48 -22.45 -18.36
CA LEU A 193 11.58 -22.81 -19.28
C LEU A 193 11.64 -24.32 -19.57
N HIS A 194 11.23 -25.15 -18.61
CA HIS A 194 11.47 -26.59 -18.62
C HIS A 194 10.24 -27.45 -18.89
N VAL A 195 9.05 -26.86 -18.99
CA VAL A 195 7.79 -27.55 -19.35
C VAL A 195 7.28 -27.15 -20.73
N GLU A 196 6.48 -28.02 -21.33
CA GLU A 196 5.81 -27.85 -22.62
C GLU A 196 4.40 -28.45 -22.56
N LEU A 197 3.54 -28.09 -23.52
CA LEU A 197 2.20 -28.68 -23.64
C LEU A 197 2.34 -30.10 -24.20
N GLY A 198 1.92 -31.08 -23.40
CA GLY A 198 1.86 -32.48 -23.78
C GLY A 198 0.48 -32.90 -24.28
N PRO A 199 0.22 -34.22 -24.36
CA PRO A 199 -1.08 -34.78 -24.73
C PRO A 199 -2.19 -34.26 -23.79
N GLU A 200 -3.41 -34.12 -24.32
CA GLU A 200 -4.58 -33.66 -23.55
C GLU A 200 -4.43 -32.26 -22.90
N HIS A 201 -3.55 -31.39 -23.43
CA HIS A 201 -3.28 -30.04 -22.91
C HIS A 201 -2.71 -30.00 -21.48
N VAL A 202 -2.11 -31.11 -21.02
CA VAL A 202 -1.42 -31.17 -19.73
C VAL A 202 0.02 -30.69 -19.91
N LEU A 203 0.54 -29.90 -18.96
CA LEU A 203 1.93 -29.47 -18.96
C LEU A 203 2.85 -30.63 -18.58
N CYS A 204 3.76 -30.98 -19.47
CA CYS A 204 4.75 -32.04 -19.28
C CYS A 204 6.16 -31.45 -19.21
N VAL A 205 7.06 -32.07 -18.45
CA VAL A 205 8.47 -31.66 -18.41
C VAL A 205 9.16 -32.09 -19.69
N LYS A 206 9.89 -31.15 -20.32
CA LYS A 206 10.66 -31.40 -21.55
C LYS A 206 11.64 -32.55 -21.35
N LYS A 207 11.69 -33.48 -22.31
CA LYS A 207 12.59 -34.65 -22.26
C LYS A 207 14.06 -34.28 -22.01
N LYS A 208 14.56 -33.26 -22.71
CA LYS A 208 15.94 -32.73 -22.51
C LYS A 208 16.19 -32.22 -21.09
N SER A 209 15.18 -31.64 -20.45
CA SER A 209 15.30 -31.13 -19.06
C SER A 209 15.33 -32.28 -18.05
N LEU A 210 14.54 -33.33 -18.27
CA LEU A 210 14.58 -34.55 -17.45
C LEU A 210 15.93 -35.24 -17.56
N GLU A 211 16.44 -35.42 -18.78
CA GLU A 211 17.77 -36.01 -19.01
C GLU A 211 18.88 -35.23 -18.29
N LEU A 212 18.87 -33.89 -18.41
CA LEU A 212 19.92 -33.01 -17.89
C LEU A 212 19.90 -32.82 -16.36
N TYR A 213 18.72 -32.83 -15.73
CA TYR A 213 18.61 -32.48 -14.30
C TYR A 213 18.11 -33.61 -13.42
N VAL A 214 17.46 -34.63 -13.99
CA VAL A 214 16.89 -35.77 -13.26
C VAL A 214 17.72 -37.02 -13.53
N THR A 215 17.76 -37.50 -14.78
CA THR A 215 18.41 -38.77 -15.14
C THR A 215 19.93 -38.72 -14.95
N SER A 216 20.61 -37.71 -15.52
CA SER A 216 22.08 -37.57 -15.41
C SER A 216 22.58 -37.27 -14.00
N LYS A 217 21.73 -36.70 -13.14
CA LYS A 217 22.04 -36.44 -11.72
C LYS A 217 21.59 -37.57 -10.78
N ASN A 218 21.05 -38.67 -11.31
CA ASN A 218 20.51 -39.79 -10.53
C ASN A 218 19.49 -39.31 -9.46
N CYS A 219 18.63 -38.38 -9.83
CA CYS A 219 17.53 -37.88 -9.01
C CYS A 219 16.33 -38.81 -9.21
N THR A 220 16.05 -39.67 -8.25
CA THR A 220 14.98 -40.67 -8.30
C THR A 220 13.83 -40.31 -7.36
N ASP A 221 12.67 -40.91 -7.58
CA ASP A 221 11.47 -40.70 -6.75
C ASP A 221 11.78 -40.98 -5.26
N GLU A 222 12.56 -42.01 -4.95
CA GLU A 222 13.01 -42.34 -3.59
C GLU A 222 13.79 -41.20 -2.92
N LYS A 223 14.61 -40.46 -3.68
CA LYS A 223 15.50 -39.40 -3.16
C LYS A 223 14.82 -38.04 -3.04
N VAL A 224 13.64 -37.87 -3.64
CA VAL A 224 12.87 -36.62 -3.65
C VAL A 224 11.63 -36.75 -2.79
N PHE A 225 10.96 -37.89 -2.87
CA PHE A 225 9.71 -38.13 -2.16
C PHE A 225 9.91 -38.83 -0.83
N TYR A 226 11.04 -39.50 -0.59
CA TYR A 226 11.33 -40.19 0.68
C TYR A 226 10.20 -41.16 1.11
N GLY A 227 9.59 -41.83 0.12
CA GLY A 227 8.40 -42.66 0.29
C GLY A 227 7.07 -41.92 0.13
N GLN A 228 7.03 -40.62 0.36
CA GLN A 228 5.84 -39.75 0.36
C GLN A 228 5.42 -39.33 -1.05
N MET A 229 4.95 -40.30 -1.85
CA MET A 229 4.55 -40.02 -3.23
C MET A 229 3.35 -39.05 -3.25
N PRO A 230 3.51 -37.84 -3.82
CA PRO A 230 2.46 -36.83 -3.77
C PRO A 230 1.31 -37.19 -4.73
N SER A 231 0.08 -37.09 -4.23
CA SER A 231 -1.12 -37.17 -5.04
C SER A 231 -1.54 -35.76 -5.46
N PHE A 232 -1.40 -35.42 -6.75
CA PHE A 232 -1.81 -34.12 -7.28
C PHE A 232 -3.19 -34.21 -7.94
N GLU A 233 -4.06 -33.24 -7.64
CA GLU A 233 -5.37 -33.10 -8.31
C GLU A 233 -5.20 -32.75 -9.79
N MET A 234 -6.11 -33.23 -10.65
CA MET A 234 -6.17 -32.78 -12.05
C MET A 234 -6.80 -31.38 -12.13
N SER A 235 -6.42 -30.57 -13.12
CA SER A 235 -7.05 -29.26 -13.35
C SER A 235 -8.58 -29.40 -13.53
N LYS A 236 -9.34 -28.51 -12.90
CA LYS A 236 -10.82 -28.50 -12.91
C LYS A 236 -11.36 -28.20 -14.31
N GLY A 237 -11.54 -29.26 -15.09
CA GLY A 237 -12.14 -29.25 -16.43
C GLY A 237 -12.66 -30.60 -16.91
N ILE A 238 -12.63 -31.64 -16.06
CA ILE A 238 -13.20 -32.97 -16.29
C ILE A 238 -13.75 -33.42 -14.91
N ALA A 239 -15.06 -33.72 -14.83
CA ALA A 239 -15.96 -33.74 -13.65
C ALA A 239 -15.71 -34.83 -12.56
N PRO A 240 -16.59 -35.07 -11.54
CA PRO A 240 -17.52 -34.23 -10.74
C PRO A 240 -17.27 -34.32 -9.20
N LYS A 241 -18.02 -33.53 -8.41
CA LYS A 241 -17.95 -33.35 -6.93
C LYS A 241 -18.64 -34.46 -6.12
N GLU A 242 -18.15 -34.71 -4.89
CA GLU A 242 -18.97 -35.15 -3.75
C GLU A 242 -18.43 -34.69 -2.39
N SER A 243 -19.32 -34.75 -1.39
CA SER A 243 -19.42 -34.06 -0.10
C SER A 243 -18.78 -34.82 1.08
N ILE A 244 -18.69 -34.20 2.28
CA ILE A 244 -19.05 -34.81 3.59
C ILE A 244 -18.99 -33.77 4.72
N ALA A 245 -19.82 -34.04 5.73
CA ALA A 245 -20.32 -33.17 6.79
C ALA A 245 -19.61 -33.26 8.16
N LYS A 246 -20.15 -32.43 9.07
CA LYS A 246 -19.88 -32.16 10.50
C LYS A 246 -19.69 -33.39 11.41
N SER A 247 -18.99 -33.18 12.53
CA SER A 247 -19.35 -33.80 13.83
C SER A 247 -19.01 -32.88 15.01
N SER A 248 -19.67 -33.16 16.13
CA SER A 248 -19.97 -32.32 17.29
C SER A 248 -19.69 -33.06 18.62
N PHE A 249 -19.86 -32.32 19.73
CA PHE A 249 -20.12 -32.75 21.12
C PHE A 249 -18.97 -33.05 22.10
N GLY A 250 -19.05 -32.41 23.29
CA GLY A 250 -18.94 -33.12 24.58
C GLY A 250 -18.32 -32.38 25.77
N ASP A 251 -19.12 -31.62 26.53
CA ASP A 251 -18.82 -31.15 27.90
C ASP A 251 -18.93 -32.28 28.96
N LYS A 252 -18.18 -32.17 30.06
CA LYS A 252 -18.58 -32.69 31.40
C LYS A 252 -17.74 -32.07 32.55
N LYS A 253 -18.46 -31.69 33.61
CA LYS A 253 -18.02 -31.09 34.88
C LYS A 253 -18.35 -32.09 36.01
N GLN A 254 -17.54 -32.20 37.08
CA GLN A 254 -17.98 -32.21 38.49
C GLN A 254 -16.92 -32.66 39.55
N GLN A 255 -16.89 -31.86 40.63
CA GLN A 255 -16.73 -32.20 42.07
C GLN A 255 -15.33 -32.69 42.57
N GLY A 256 -14.79 -32.32 43.74
CA GLY A 256 -15.24 -31.60 44.93
C GLY A 256 -14.78 -32.36 46.20
N ILE A 257 -14.34 -31.67 47.28
CA ILE A 257 -14.57 -31.93 48.74
C ILE A 257 -13.45 -31.35 49.65
N ALA A 258 -13.92 -30.79 50.78
CA ALA A 258 -13.31 -29.99 51.84
C ALA A 258 -12.43 -30.74 52.87
N LYS A 259 -11.73 -29.99 53.77
CA LYS A 259 -11.82 -30.07 55.27
C LYS A 259 -10.77 -29.21 56.02
N TYR A 260 -11.19 -28.37 56.99
CA TYR A 260 -10.82 -28.38 58.43
C TYR A 260 -11.02 -27.03 59.13
N LEU A 261 -11.51 -27.10 60.37
CA LEU A 261 -12.12 -26.03 61.19
C LEU A 261 -11.35 -25.84 62.52
N GLU A 262 -11.25 -24.57 62.92
CA GLU A 262 -11.25 -23.94 64.27
C GLU A 262 -10.48 -24.50 65.50
N LYS A 263 -9.88 -23.54 66.24
CA LYS A 263 -9.97 -23.48 67.71
C LYS A 263 -9.79 -22.05 68.28
N SER A 264 -10.63 -21.75 69.27
CA SER A 264 -10.49 -20.85 70.45
C SER A 264 -10.69 -19.32 70.35
N ILE A 265 -11.82 -18.92 70.96
CA ILE A 265 -12.17 -17.67 71.68
C ILE A 265 -11.36 -17.68 73.02
N VAL A 266 -10.89 -16.62 73.70
CA VAL A 266 -11.37 -15.27 74.05
C VAL A 266 -10.15 -14.43 74.44
N GLU A 267 -10.03 -13.20 73.93
CA GLU A 267 -9.43 -12.09 74.68
C GLU A 267 -9.87 -10.73 74.08
N SER A 268 -10.24 -9.82 74.97
CA SER A 268 -10.09 -8.36 74.82
C SER A 268 -11.09 -7.58 73.93
N LYS A 269 -12.10 -7.01 74.62
CA LYS A 269 -13.03 -5.95 74.17
C LYS A 269 -12.36 -4.63 73.70
N ASN A 270 -11.04 -4.57 73.57
CA ASN A 270 -10.31 -3.39 73.07
C ASN A 270 -9.85 -3.52 71.60
N ASP A 271 -9.94 -4.71 70.99
CA ASP A 271 -9.53 -4.93 69.58
C ASP A 271 -10.65 -4.68 68.56
N ALA A 272 -11.91 -4.60 69.01
CA ALA A 272 -13.05 -4.37 68.13
C ALA A 272 -13.12 -2.92 67.63
N GLU A 273 -12.80 -1.93 68.48
CA GLU A 273 -12.77 -0.52 68.09
C GLU A 273 -11.59 -0.18 67.16
N THR A 274 -10.42 -0.81 67.36
CA THR A 274 -9.26 -0.61 66.48
C THR A 274 -9.46 -1.28 65.12
N LYS A 275 -10.13 -2.45 65.08
CA LYS A 275 -10.53 -3.10 63.83
C LYS A 275 -11.63 -2.32 63.09
N GLN A 276 -12.62 -1.76 63.79
CA GLN A 276 -13.63 -0.89 63.18
C GLN A 276 -13.01 0.40 62.60
N LYS A 277 -12.10 1.06 63.35
CA LYS A 277 -11.38 2.25 62.84
C LYS A 277 -10.46 1.93 61.67
N GLN A 278 -9.81 0.76 61.64
CA GLN A 278 -9.02 0.31 60.48
C GLN A 278 -9.89 -0.06 59.27
N GLU A 279 -11.07 -0.67 59.47
CA GLU A 279 -12.02 -0.94 58.40
C GLU A 279 -12.66 0.34 57.83
N GLU A 280 -12.98 1.32 58.69
CA GLU A 280 -13.46 2.64 58.25
C GLU A 280 -12.39 3.41 57.51
N MET A 281 -11.14 3.40 57.99
CA MET A 281 -10.01 4.02 57.29
C MET A 281 -9.76 3.38 55.92
N LYS A 282 -9.84 2.05 55.81
CA LYS A 282 -9.76 1.33 54.54
C LYS A 282 -10.93 1.62 53.61
N LYS A 283 -12.15 1.78 54.13
CA LYS A 283 -13.33 2.18 53.34
C LYS A 283 -13.20 3.60 52.82
N MET A 284 -12.77 4.56 53.65
CA MET A 284 -12.50 5.94 53.23
C MET A 284 -11.37 6.01 52.19
N GLU A 285 -10.30 5.22 52.36
CA GLU A 285 -9.21 5.15 51.39
C GLU A 285 -9.69 4.54 50.05
N GLN A 286 -10.52 3.49 50.08
CA GLN A 286 -11.14 2.94 48.87
C GLN A 286 -12.09 3.94 48.19
N GLU A 287 -12.83 4.74 48.97
CA GLU A 287 -13.72 5.76 48.44
C GLU A 287 -12.93 6.94 47.84
N GLN A 288 -11.84 7.37 48.47
CA GLN A 288 -10.91 8.36 47.92
C GLN A 288 -10.27 7.88 46.62
N ARG A 289 -9.77 6.63 46.59
CA ARG A 289 -9.22 6.02 45.36
C ARG A 289 -10.25 5.93 44.23
N LYS A 290 -11.53 5.70 44.56
CA LYS A 290 -12.62 5.71 43.57
C LYS A 290 -12.86 7.11 43.01
N LYS A 291 -12.95 8.14 43.86
CA LYS A 291 -13.12 9.54 43.46
C LYS A 291 -11.94 10.04 42.61
N GLU A 292 -10.72 9.69 43.00
CA GLU A 292 -9.50 10.00 42.24
C GLU A 292 -9.50 9.34 40.86
N LYS A 293 -9.90 8.06 40.78
CA LYS A 293 -10.04 7.34 39.49
C LYS A 293 -11.12 7.94 38.59
N GLU A 294 -12.24 8.43 39.14
CA GLU A 294 -13.28 9.11 38.38
C GLU A 294 -12.82 10.47 37.84
N LEU A 295 -12.06 11.21 38.63
CA LEU A 295 -11.47 12.49 38.22
C LEU A 295 -10.46 12.31 37.08
N LEU A 296 -9.60 11.30 37.14
CA LEU A 296 -8.67 10.96 36.06
C LEU A 296 -9.39 10.56 34.76
N LYS A 297 -10.53 9.88 34.84
CA LYS A 297 -11.35 9.56 33.66
C LYS A 297 -11.96 10.82 33.02
N LEU A 298 -12.44 11.76 33.85
CA LEU A 298 -12.92 13.06 33.37
C LEU A 298 -11.79 13.81 32.66
N GLN A 299 -10.60 13.83 33.24
CA GLN A 299 -9.44 14.49 32.66
C GLN A 299 -8.96 13.81 31.37
N ALA A 300 -8.95 12.48 31.29
CA ALA A 300 -8.68 11.75 30.07
C ALA A 300 -9.69 12.09 28.96
N THR A 301 -10.97 12.24 29.32
CA THR A 301 -12.01 12.64 28.37
C THR A 301 -11.78 14.05 27.83
N LEU A 302 -11.38 15.00 28.70
CA LEU A 302 -11.03 16.37 28.29
C LEU A 302 -9.80 16.40 27.37
N VAL A 303 -8.76 15.63 27.70
CA VAL A 303 -7.55 15.50 26.85
C VAL A 303 -7.91 14.92 25.49
N LEU A 304 -8.75 13.88 25.43
CA LEU A 304 -9.22 13.30 24.18
C LEU A 304 -10.02 14.30 23.35
N GLN A 305 -10.93 15.06 23.97
CA GLN A 305 -11.66 16.10 23.29
C GLN A 305 -10.71 17.14 22.70
N HIS A 306 -9.74 17.62 23.48
CA HIS A 306 -8.71 18.57 23.05
C HIS A 306 -7.80 18.03 21.93
N PHE A 307 -7.45 16.74 21.92
CA PHE A 307 -6.69 16.14 20.82
C PHE A 307 -7.53 15.87 19.56
N SER A 308 -8.86 15.81 19.70
CA SER A 308 -9.79 15.62 18.59
C SER A 308 -10.28 16.93 17.95
N THR A 309 -9.96 18.09 18.53
CA THR A 309 -10.29 19.38 17.93
C THR A 309 -9.37 19.68 16.75
N ILE A 310 -9.94 20.32 15.73
CA ILE A 310 -9.18 20.86 14.60
C ILE A 310 -8.34 22.02 15.11
N ARG A 311 -7.02 21.95 14.90
CA ARG A 311 -6.03 22.95 15.32
C ARG A 311 -5.08 23.27 14.18
N GLU A 312 -4.35 24.38 14.31
CA GLU A 312 -3.30 24.76 13.37
C GLU A 312 -2.13 23.76 13.43
N ASP A 313 -1.48 23.49 12.29
CA ASP A 313 -0.38 22.50 12.20
C ASP A 313 0.82 22.86 13.12
N GLN A 314 0.98 24.15 13.39
CA GLN A 314 1.98 24.68 14.32
C GLN A 314 1.72 24.32 15.80
N GLU A 315 0.47 24.01 16.16
CA GLU A 315 0.05 23.68 17.53
C GLU A 315 -0.06 22.17 17.78
N LEU A 316 -0.06 21.36 16.72
CA LEU A 316 -0.07 19.91 16.84
C LEU A 316 1.20 19.40 17.55
N THR A 317 1.11 18.30 18.28
CA THR A 317 2.23 17.73 19.06
C THR A 317 2.58 16.29 18.66
N ASP A 318 1.91 15.73 17.66
CA ASP A 318 2.04 14.34 17.20
C ASP A 318 2.68 14.21 15.80
N GLN A 319 3.52 15.17 15.39
CA GLN A 319 4.14 15.15 14.06
C GLN A 319 5.04 13.94 13.86
N ARG A 320 4.88 13.30 12.70
CA ARG A 320 5.80 12.28 12.18
C ARG A 320 6.89 12.93 11.34
N VAL A 321 8.10 12.39 11.43
CA VAL A 321 9.20 12.77 10.54
C VAL A 321 8.84 12.34 9.13
N ILE A 322 8.92 13.27 8.16
CA ILE A 322 8.73 12.96 6.74
C ILE A 322 9.78 11.91 6.34
N PRO A 323 9.40 10.79 5.69
CA PRO A 323 10.35 9.79 5.23
C PRO A 323 11.43 10.41 4.35
N ALA A 324 12.66 9.92 4.46
CA ALA A 324 13.76 10.38 3.62
C ALA A 324 13.41 10.17 2.13
N ALA A 325 13.35 11.28 1.38
CA ALA A 325 13.07 11.23 -0.05
C ALA A 325 14.24 10.57 -0.80
N ARG A 326 13.92 9.72 -1.78
CA ARG A 326 14.92 9.21 -2.72
C ARG A 326 15.14 10.25 -3.82
N PRO A 327 16.36 10.78 -4.01
CA PRO A 327 16.60 11.75 -5.07
C PRO A 327 16.37 11.11 -6.44
N VAL A 328 15.58 11.79 -7.28
CA VAL A 328 15.41 11.46 -8.70
C VAL A 328 16.54 12.14 -9.48
N ARG A 329 17.26 11.37 -10.30
CA ARG A 329 18.29 11.91 -11.20
C ARG A 329 17.74 11.90 -12.61
N SER A 330 17.29 13.06 -13.09
CA SER A 330 16.93 13.24 -14.50
C SER A 330 18.20 13.28 -15.35
N LEU A 331 18.09 12.84 -16.60
CA LEU A 331 19.11 13.03 -17.62
C LEU A 331 19.13 14.49 -18.13
N ILE A 332 18.06 15.24 -17.88
CA ILE A 332 17.96 16.66 -18.16
C ILE A 332 18.70 17.45 -17.08
N GLY A 333 19.53 18.40 -17.50
CA GLY A 333 20.27 19.27 -16.60
C GLY A 333 19.32 20.16 -15.76
N LEU A 334 19.78 20.58 -14.57
CA LEU A 334 18.98 21.40 -13.64
C LEU A 334 18.43 22.69 -14.27
N GLU A 335 19.17 23.29 -15.19
CA GLU A 335 18.76 24.52 -15.88
C GLU A 335 17.52 24.33 -16.76
N GLN A 336 17.38 23.18 -17.40
CA GLN A 336 16.29 22.88 -18.33
C GLN A 336 15.18 22.03 -17.68
N PHE A 337 15.37 21.63 -16.42
CA PHE A 337 14.44 20.75 -15.73
C PHE A 337 13.05 21.38 -15.57
N ALA A 338 12.98 22.70 -15.33
CA ALA A 338 11.71 23.40 -15.21
C ALA A 338 10.89 23.33 -16.52
N ASP A 339 11.53 23.63 -17.66
CA ASP A 339 10.90 23.56 -18.98
C ASP A 339 10.51 22.13 -19.35
N PHE A 340 11.37 21.16 -19.00
CA PHE A 340 11.09 19.74 -19.19
C PHE A 340 9.83 19.30 -18.43
N VAL A 341 9.74 19.66 -17.14
CA VAL A 341 8.57 19.36 -16.30
C VAL A 341 7.33 20.07 -16.86
N PHE A 342 7.47 21.32 -17.32
CA PHE A 342 6.37 22.05 -17.94
C PHE A 342 5.79 21.33 -19.16
N ILE A 343 6.65 20.85 -20.07
CA ILE A 343 6.22 20.09 -21.25
C ILE A 343 5.55 18.77 -20.84
N LEU A 344 6.14 18.06 -19.88
CA LEU A 344 5.59 16.79 -19.39
C LEU A 344 4.21 16.97 -18.76
N GLU A 345 4.06 18.00 -17.94
CA GLU A 345 2.80 18.37 -17.31
C GLU A 345 1.76 18.79 -18.33
N PHE A 346 2.14 19.55 -19.36
CA PHE A 346 1.25 19.94 -20.44
C PHE A 346 0.70 18.69 -21.17
N LEU A 347 1.58 17.79 -21.59
CA LEU A 347 1.18 16.59 -22.33
C LEU A 347 0.24 15.69 -21.51
N ASN A 348 0.46 15.58 -20.21
CA ASN A 348 -0.40 14.76 -19.35
C ASN A 348 -1.67 15.49 -18.90
N SER A 349 -1.66 16.81 -18.76
CA SER A 349 -2.85 17.58 -18.35
C SER A 349 -3.82 17.80 -19.50
N PHE A 350 -3.31 17.92 -20.71
CA PHE A 350 -4.12 18.10 -21.92
C PHE A 350 -4.17 16.85 -22.80
N GLY A 351 -3.83 15.69 -22.22
CA GLY A 351 -3.70 14.42 -22.93
C GLY A 351 -4.97 14.02 -23.68
N ASN A 352 -6.13 14.06 -23.02
CA ASN A 352 -7.41 13.73 -23.64
C ASN A 352 -7.74 14.65 -24.82
N PHE A 353 -7.47 15.96 -24.67
CA PHE A 353 -7.73 16.94 -25.72
C PHE A 353 -6.89 16.70 -26.97
N ILE A 354 -5.62 16.35 -26.82
CA ILE A 354 -4.73 16.03 -27.95
C ILE A 354 -4.81 14.55 -28.37
N SER A 355 -5.78 13.80 -27.83
CA SER A 355 -5.95 12.36 -28.06
C SER A 355 -4.67 11.56 -27.81
N ILE A 356 -3.96 11.87 -26.72
CA ILE A 356 -2.62 11.35 -26.44
C ILE A 356 -2.59 9.83 -26.35
N GLU A 357 -3.68 9.20 -25.92
CA GLU A 357 -3.82 7.75 -25.80
C GLU A 357 -3.64 7.02 -27.14
N SER A 358 -3.87 7.70 -28.27
CA SER A 358 -3.71 7.12 -29.61
C SER A 358 -2.27 6.70 -29.91
N ASN A 359 -1.28 7.48 -29.44
CA ASN A 359 0.14 7.16 -29.60
C ASN A 359 0.79 6.74 -28.26
N PHE A 360 0.23 7.18 -27.13
CA PHE A 360 0.76 6.95 -25.78
C PHE A 360 -0.36 6.47 -24.83
N PRO A 361 -0.74 5.18 -24.86
CA PRO A 361 -1.86 4.65 -24.07
C PRO A 361 -1.73 4.77 -22.54
N ASN A 362 -0.51 5.02 -22.05
CA ASN A 362 -0.23 5.21 -20.62
C ASN A 362 0.24 6.65 -20.33
N GLY A 363 -0.06 7.60 -21.22
CA GLY A 363 0.46 8.97 -21.17
C GLY A 363 1.96 9.06 -21.51
N VAL A 364 2.49 10.27 -21.43
CA VAL A 364 3.91 10.55 -21.67
C VAL A 364 4.62 10.55 -20.31
N THR A 365 5.54 9.61 -20.12
CA THR A 365 6.33 9.51 -18.87
C THR A 365 7.63 10.30 -18.97
N LEU A 366 8.29 10.54 -17.82
CA LEU A 366 9.62 11.17 -17.76
C LEU A 366 10.61 10.48 -18.70
N ASP A 367 10.70 9.15 -18.68
CA ASP A 367 11.62 8.40 -19.53
C ASP A 367 11.30 8.58 -21.04
N VAL A 368 10.01 8.67 -21.39
CA VAL A 368 9.57 8.86 -22.78
C VAL A 368 9.91 10.26 -23.28
N LEU A 369 9.68 11.29 -22.45
CA LEU A 369 10.03 12.66 -22.82
C LEU A 369 11.54 12.90 -22.83
N GLU A 370 12.29 12.30 -21.88
CA GLU A 370 13.76 12.31 -21.92
C GLU A 370 14.28 11.69 -23.21
N ARG A 371 13.74 10.53 -23.62
CA ARG A 371 14.05 9.91 -24.91
C ARG A 371 13.68 10.80 -26.08
N ALA A 372 12.52 11.43 -26.06
CA ALA A 372 12.06 12.33 -27.13
C ALA A 372 13.04 13.49 -27.36
N LEU A 373 13.56 14.07 -26.28
CA LEU A 373 14.40 15.27 -26.34
C LEU A 373 15.89 14.97 -26.49
N LEU A 374 16.38 13.84 -25.95
CA LEU A 374 17.81 13.51 -25.92
C LEU A 374 18.25 12.58 -27.05
N LEU A 375 17.36 11.70 -27.54
CA LEU A 375 17.71 10.72 -28.57
C LEU A 375 17.20 11.15 -29.94
N ARG A 376 18.07 11.06 -30.94
CA ARG A 376 17.73 11.37 -32.32
C ARG A 376 17.12 10.14 -32.99
N GLU A 377 15.80 10.05 -32.96
CA GLU A 377 15.02 8.96 -33.56
C GLU A 377 14.08 9.50 -34.63
N ILE A 378 14.15 8.95 -35.85
CA ILE A 378 13.34 9.42 -37.00
C ILE A 378 11.85 9.16 -36.76
N ASN A 379 11.51 8.00 -36.20
CA ASN A 379 10.16 7.60 -35.79
C ASN A 379 10.13 7.35 -34.27
N GLY A 380 10.62 8.33 -33.51
CA GLY A 380 10.64 8.28 -32.06
C GLY A 380 9.50 9.08 -31.41
N PRO A 381 9.44 9.07 -30.07
CA PRO A 381 8.39 9.75 -29.31
C PRO A 381 8.23 11.24 -29.64
N LEU A 382 9.32 11.93 -30.02
CA LEU A 382 9.25 13.34 -30.43
C LEU A 382 8.40 13.54 -31.69
N SER A 383 8.54 12.66 -32.68
CA SER A 383 7.74 12.73 -33.91
C SER A 383 6.26 12.51 -33.61
N ASP A 384 5.96 11.56 -32.73
CA ASP A 384 4.58 11.24 -32.32
C ASP A 384 3.95 12.38 -31.51
N ILE A 385 4.69 12.99 -30.58
CA ILE A 385 4.24 14.17 -29.83
C ILE A 385 3.92 15.32 -30.80
N LEU A 386 4.81 15.62 -31.74
CA LEU A 386 4.60 16.69 -32.71
C LEU A 386 3.38 16.43 -33.61
N LYS A 387 3.18 15.18 -34.06
CA LYS A 387 1.99 14.80 -34.84
C LYS A 387 0.71 15.03 -34.06
N LEU A 388 0.64 14.59 -32.79
CA LEU A 388 -0.54 14.80 -31.95
C LEU A 388 -0.86 16.30 -31.78
N LEU A 389 0.15 17.12 -31.49
CA LEU A 389 -0.02 18.57 -31.34
C LEU A 389 -0.51 19.23 -32.65
N LEU A 390 0.07 18.84 -33.79
CA LEU A 390 -0.36 19.33 -35.10
C LEU A 390 -1.76 18.86 -35.47
N SER A 391 -2.12 17.61 -35.19
CA SER A 391 -3.46 17.07 -35.42
C SER A 391 -4.50 17.82 -34.60
N ALA A 392 -4.23 18.08 -33.32
CA ALA A 392 -5.13 18.86 -32.46
C ALA A 392 -5.35 20.28 -33.01
N LEU A 393 -4.28 20.94 -33.47
CA LEU A 393 -4.38 22.25 -34.12
C LEU A 393 -5.25 22.22 -35.38
N PHE A 394 -5.05 21.23 -36.25
CA PHE A 394 -5.78 21.16 -37.52
C PHE A 394 -7.26 20.80 -37.34
N VAL A 395 -7.58 19.89 -36.40
CA VAL A 395 -8.98 19.53 -36.10
C VAL A 395 -9.75 20.77 -35.65
N GLN A 396 -9.18 21.57 -34.75
CA GLN A 396 -9.83 22.80 -34.29
C GLN A 396 -9.97 23.84 -35.40
N HIS A 397 -8.95 23.99 -36.26
CA HIS A 397 -9.05 24.88 -37.41
C HIS A 397 -10.18 24.49 -38.38
N CYS A 398 -10.42 23.19 -38.56
CA CYS A 398 -11.56 22.70 -39.35
C CYS A 398 -12.90 22.98 -38.66
N GLU A 399 -13.00 22.83 -37.34
CA GLU A 399 -14.22 23.11 -36.57
C GLU A 399 -14.57 24.60 -36.59
N GLU A 400 -13.58 25.49 -36.36
CA GLU A 400 -13.76 26.95 -36.40
C GLU A 400 -14.10 27.49 -37.80
N SER A 401 -13.67 26.81 -38.88
CA SER A 401 -14.03 27.19 -40.26
C SER A 401 -15.48 26.87 -40.65
N SER A 402 -16.20 26.12 -39.82
CA SER A 402 -17.59 25.70 -40.09
C SER A 402 -18.66 26.55 -39.40
N GLU A 403 -18.28 27.34 -38.39
CA GLU A 403 -19.13 28.30 -37.69
C GLU A 403 -18.73 29.72 -38.08
N ASP A 404 -19.31 30.21 -39.19
CA ASP A 404 -19.28 31.60 -39.68
C ASP A 404 -17.89 32.25 -39.91
N GLU A 405 -17.68 32.80 -41.11
CA GLU A 405 -16.56 33.68 -41.47
C GLU A 405 -16.56 35.01 -40.69
N GLN A 406 -16.48 34.98 -39.36
CA GLN A 406 -16.39 36.17 -38.52
C GLN A 406 -15.19 36.08 -37.58
N ASN A 407 -14.05 36.52 -38.12
CA ASN A 407 -12.94 37.14 -37.39
C ASN A 407 -12.56 36.47 -36.05
N LEU A 408 -11.66 35.48 -36.12
CA LEU A 408 -10.78 35.19 -34.98
C LEU A 408 -9.84 36.37 -34.75
N GLN A 409 -10.30 37.38 -34.02
CA GLN A 409 -9.41 38.23 -33.25
C GLN A 409 -8.98 37.44 -32.03
N LEU A 410 -7.80 36.81 -32.10
CA LEU A 410 -7.03 36.49 -30.92
C LEU A 410 -6.98 37.77 -30.07
N LYS A 411 -7.41 37.71 -28.80
CA LYS A 411 -7.50 38.86 -27.88
C LYS A 411 -6.21 39.70 -27.78
N TYR A 412 -5.10 39.16 -28.26
CA TYR A 412 -3.76 39.73 -28.25
C TYR A 412 -3.14 39.95 -29.65
N PHE A 413 -3.87 39.72 -30.75
CA PHE A 413 -3.38 39.91 -32.12
C PHE A 413 -4.34 40.77 -32.96
N PRO A 414 -3.87 41.90 -33.52
CA PRO A 414 -4.71 42.82 -34.28
C PRO A 414 -4.90 42.44 -35.77
N ALA A 415 -4.22 41.41 -36.27
CA ALA A 415 -4.28 40.98 -37.67
C ALA A 415 -5.11 39.68 -37.82
N GLN A 416 -5.80 39.51 -38.96
CA GLN A 416 -6.50 38.26 -39.27
C GLN A 416 -5.49 37.11 -39.41
N LEU A 417 -5.85 35.93 -38.88
CA LEU A 417 -4.96 34.77 -38.85
C LEU A 417 -4.48 34.34 -40.25
N ASN A 418 -5.32 34.53 -41.27
CA ASN A 418 -5.03 34.23 -42.67
C ASN A 418 -3.96 35.15 -43.28
N ASP A 419 -3.67 36.29 -42.66
CA ASP A 419 -2.66 37.24 -43.11
C ASP A 419 -1.28 37.02 -42.45
N LEU A 420 -1.18 36.08 -41.51
CA LEU A 420 0.08 35.76 -40.83
C LEU A 420 0.89 34.76 -41.67
N PRO A 421 2.15 35.08 -42.01
CA PRO A 421 3.00 34.12 -42.70
C PRO A 421 3.24 32.91 -41.79
N ILE A 422 2.81 31.72 -42.21
CA ILE A 422 3.04 30.48 -41.46
C ILE A 422 4.55 30.15 -41.52
N ASN A 423 5.27 30.58 -40.50
CA ASN A 423 6.67 30.25 -40.27
C ASN A 423 6.82 29.65 -38.86
N SER A 424 7.98 29.03 -38.58
CA SER A 424 8.22 28.31 -37.32
C SER A 424 8.02 29.16 -36.07
N THR A 425 8.18 30.48 -36.17
CA THR A 425 7.97 31.47 -35.10
C THR A 425 6.50 31.85 -34.89
N ASN A 426 5.71 31.90 -35.96
CA ASN A 426 4.29 32.27 -35.87
C ASN A 426 3.42 31.11 -35.38
N LEU A 427 3.75 29.88 -35.76
CA LEU A 427 3.07 28.67 -35.27
C LEU A 427 3.27 28.47 -33.76
N SER A 428 4.47 28.72 -33.25
CA SER A 428 4.76 28.65 -31.81
C SER A 428 3.99 29.70 -31.01
N GLU A 429 3.81 30.91 -31.53
CA GLU A 429 3.04 31.97 -30.86
C GLU A 429 1.53 31.73 -30.89
N LEU A 430 1.02 31.12 -31.96
CA LEU A 430 -0.37 30.67 -32.07
C LEU A 430 -0.68 29.58 -31.05
N LEU A 431 0.17 28.55 -30.99
CA LEU A 431 0.12 27.49 -29.98
C LEU A 431 0.19 28.08 -28.57
N ARG A 432 1.11 29.02 -28.32
CA ARG A 432 1.26 29.67 -27.01
C ARG A 432 -0.01 30.41 -26.60
N CYS A 433 -0.59 31.21 -27.48
CA CYS A 433 -1.81 31.97 -27.19
C CYS A 433 -3.02 31.06 -26.94
N GLU A 434 -3.16 29.98 -27.71
CA GLU A 434 -4.25 29.02 -27.52
C GLU A 434 -4.10 28.25 -26.21
N VAL A 435 -2.88 27.78 -25.90
CA VAL A 435 -2.57 27.15 -24.62
C VAL A 435 -2.86 28.12 -23.47
N LEU A 436 -2.52 29.41 -23.60
CA LEU A 436 -2.82 30.40 -22.56
C LEU A 436 -4.32 30.62 -22.36
N THR A 437 -5.10 30.72 -23.43
CA THR A 437 -6.56 30.90 -23.35
C THR A 437 -7.22 29.70 -22.66
N ARG A 438 -6.74 28.49 -22.97
CA ARG A 438 -7.20 27.25 -22.31
C ARG A 438 -6.75 27.17 -20.85
N VAL A 439 -5.54 27.60 -20.54
CA VAL A 439 -5.03 27.69 -19.16
C VAL A 439 -5.84 28.70 -18.33
N GLU A 440 -6.26 29.83 -18.91
CA GLU A 440 -7.15 30.80 -18.25
C GLU A 440 -8.51 30.16 -17.91
N LYS A 441 -9.14 29.48 -18.87
CA LYS A 441 -10.40 28.74 -18.65
C LYS A 441 -10.26 27.65 -17.58
N ALA A 442 -9.15 26.91 -17.60
CA ALA A 442 -8.82 25.91 -16.58
C ALA A 442 -8.65 26.55 -15.18
N ARG A 443 -8.04 27.74 -15.09
CA ARG A 443 -7.90 28.48 -13.81
C ARG A 443 -9.24 28.95 -13.25
N GLU A 444 -10.13 29.49 -14.09
CA GLU A 444 -11.46 29.94 -13.66
C GLU A 444 -12.28 28.79 -13.09
N LEU A 445 -12.30 27.68 -13.81
CA LEU A 445 -12.94 26.46 -13.39
C LEU A 445 -12.28 25.88 -12.11
N HIS A 446 -10.95 25.91 -11.97
CA HIS A 446 -10.28 25.48 -10.72
C HIS A 446 -10.71 26.35 -9.52
N ALA A 447 -10.83 27.67 -9.72
CA ALA A 447 -11.31 28.57 -8.67
C ALA A 447 -12.76 28.23 -8.25
N GLN A 448 -13.61 27.88 -9.21
CA GLN A 448 -14.96 27.40 -8.94
C GLN A 448 -14.96 26.07 -8.16
N TYR A 449 -14.10 25.11 -8.55
CA TYR A 449 -13.92 23.83 -7.84
C TYR A 449 -13.54 24.05 -6.37
N VAL A 450 -12.49 24.84 -6.11
CA VAL A 450 -12.01 25.14 -4.75
C VAL A 450 -13.11 25.82 -3.92
N SER A 451 -13.86 26.75 -4.54
CA SER A 451 -15.02 27.40 -3.94
C SER A 451 -16.11 26.38 -3.56
N ASN A 452 -16.48 25.47 -4.47
CA ASN A 452 -17.52 24.48 -4.26
C ASN A 452 -17.13 23.43 -3.22
N TYR A 453 -15.90 22.94 -3.25
CA TYR A 453 -15.34 22.07 -2.21
C TYR A 453 -15.39 22.75 -0.83
N SER A 454 -15.01 24.03 -0.76
CA SER A 454 -15.09 24.83 0.48
C SER A 454 -16.53 25.05 0.96
N LYS A 455 -17.50 25.17 0.05
CA LYS A 455 -18.95 25.23 0.41
C LYS A 455 -19.42 23.88 0.96
N GLN A 456 -19.04 22.77 0.34
CA GLN A 456 -19.39 21.41 0.76
C GLN A 456 -18.93 21.12 2.19
N ARG A 457 -17.67 21.48 2.51
CA ARG A 457 -17.10 21.34 3.85
C ARG A 457 -17.83 22.20 4.88
N ARG A 458 -18.00 23.50 4.60
CA ARG A 458 -18.72 24.42 5.49
C ARG A 458 -20.16 23.98 5.76
N LEU A 459 -20.85 23.49 4.75
CA LEU A 459 -22.20 22.96 4.88
C LEU A 459 -22.22 21.74 5.81
N THR A 460 -21.31 20.79 5.61
CA THR A 460 -21.19 19.60 6.44
C THR A 460 -20.92 19.97 7.90
N ASP A 461 -19.95 20.85 8.14
CA ASP A 461 -19.59 21.32 9.48
C ASP A 461 -20.77 22.04 10.15
N SER A 462 -21.42 22.98 9.45
CA SER A 462 -22.61 23.69 9.94
C SER A 462 -23.75 22.74 10.33
N MET A 463 -24.06 21.75 9.48
CA MET A 463 -25.09 20.76 9.76
C MET A 463 -24.72 19.85 10.95
N THR A 464 -23.44 19.47 11.11
CA THR A 464 -23.01 18.71 12.29
C THR A 464 -23.11 19.51 13.58
N MET A 465 -22.79 20.80 13.54
CA MET A 465 -22.96 21.71 14.69
C MET A 465 -24.43 21.87 15.06
N LEU A 466 -25.31 22.01 14.05
CA LEU A 466 -26.75 22.12 14.29
C LEU A 466 -27.31 20.86 14.95
N LYS A 467 -26.91 19.66 14.48
CA LYS A 467 -27.29 18.38 15.11
C LYS A 467 -26.87 18.30 16.57
N ARG A 468 -25.62 18.67 16.88
CA ARG A 468 -25.11 18.72 18.26
C ARG A 468 -25.87 19.73 19.12
N SER A 469 -26.22 20.88 18.56
CA SER A 469 -27.02 21.91 19.26
C SER A 469 -28.42 21.38 19.61
N LYS A 470 -29.10 20.69 18.68
CA LYS A 470 -30.41 20.08 18.92
C LYS A 470 -30.36 18.97 19.97
N GLN A 471 -29.33 18.12 19.95
CA GLN A 471 -29.09 17.10 20.98
C GLN A 471 -28.91 17.73 22.37
N LYS A 472 -28.06 18.76 22.49
CA LYS A 472 -27.87 19.49 23.76
C LYS A 472 -29.15 20.17 24.25
N GLN A 473 -29.94 20.75 23.34
CA GLN A 473 -31.25 21.34 23.69
C GLN A 473 -32.21 20.30 24.25
N MET A 474 -32.24 19.09 23.69
CA MET A 474 -33.06 17.98 24.20
C MET A 474 -32.57 17.51 25.58
N GLU A 475 -31.26 17.31 25.76
CA GLU A 475 -30.67 16.94 27.05
C GLU A 475 -30.99 17.96 28.14
N SER A 476 -30.86 19.26 27.83
CA SER A 476 -31.22 20.34 28.76
C SER A 476 -32.71 20.34 29.11
N LYS A 477 -33.61 20.08 28.14
CA LYS A 477 -35.05 19.98 28.39
C LYS A 477 -35.38 18.79 29.28
N LEU A 478 -34.77 17.63 29.02
CA LEU A 478 -34.94 16.42 29.83
C LEU A 478 -34.46 16.64 31.28
N GLU A 479 -33.30 17.27 31.45
CA GLU A 479 -32.73 17.58 32.76
C GLU A 479 -33.59 18.58 33.54
N SER A 480 -34.14 19.59 32.86
CA SER A 480 -35.07 20.54 33.48
C SER A 480 -36.38 19.86 33.94
N PHE A 481 -36.90 18.90 33.19
CA PHE A 481 -38.12 18.18 33.52
C PHE A 481 -37.95 17.20 34.69
N LYS A 482 -36.80 16.51 34.73
CA LYS A 482 -36.41 15.64 35.86
C LYS A 482 -36.33 16.41 37.19
N LYS A 483 -35.92 17.69 37.15
CA LYS A 483 -35.89 18.55 38.36
C LYS A 483 -37.29 18.91 38.85
N THR A 484 -38.26 19.05 37.96
CA THR A 484 -39.64 19.46 38.29
C THR A 484 -40.52 18.29 38.74
N THR A 485 -40.32 17.09 38.20
CA THR A 485 -41.16 15.91 38.47
C THR A 485 -40.32 14.68 38.80
N LYS A 486 -40.53 14.08 39.99
CA LYS A 486 -39.85 12.84 40.43
C LYS A 486 -40.61 11.54 40.09
N ALA A 487 -41.79 11.65 39.47
CA ALA A 487 -42.57 10.48 39.07
C ALA A 487 -41.95 9.84 37.82
N ILE A 488 -41.44 8.61 37.99
CA ILE A 488 -40.66 7.87 36.99
C ILE A 488 -41.44 7.72 35.67
N ASP A 489 -42.70 7.29 35.73
CA ASP A 489 -43.53 7.04 34.53
C ASP A 489 -43.75 8.30 33.69
N LYS A 490 -43.87 9.47 34.34
CA LYS A 490 -44.04 10.76 33.63
C LYS A 490 -42.75 11.23 32.98
N VAL A 491 -41.60 10.99 33.63
CA VAL A 491 -40.28 11.31 33.07
C VAL A 491 -39.98 10.43 31.87
N GLU A 492 -40.37 9.16 31.91
CA GLU A 492 -40.17 8.20 30.83
C GLU A 492 -41.06 8.49 29.62
N HIS A 493 -42.33 8.85 29.84
CA HIS A 493 -43.22 9.32 28.77
C HIS A 493 -42.67 10.59 28.09
N PHE A 494 -42.25 11.59 28.87
CA PHE A 494 -41.71 12.84 28.33
C PHE A 494 -40.38 12.63 27.59
N ARG A 495 -39.55 11.69 28.04
CA ARG A 495 -38.32 11.28 27.35
C ARG A 495 -38.64 10.69 25.98
N ASN A 496 -39.59 9.77 25.88
CA ASN A 496 -39.95 9.13 24.61
C ASN A 496 -40.51 10.15 23.60
N GLU A 497 -41.28 11.14 24.08
CA GLU A 497 -41.80 12.23 23.26
C GLU A 497 -40.66 13.16 22.74
N LEU A 498 -39.69 13.48 23.61
CA LEU A 498 -38.49 14.23 23.23
C LEU A 498 -37.58 13.46 22.27
N GLU A 499 -37.41 12.16 22.46
CA GLU A 499 -36.61 11.31 21.56
C GLU A 499 -37.25 11.23 20.17
N LYS A 500 -38.59 11.15 20.10
CA LYS A 500 -39.33 11.18 18.83
C LYS A 500 -39.16 12.52 18.11
N THR A 501 -39.36 13.64 18.80
CA THR A 501 -39.17 14.98 18.20
C THR A 501 -37.72 15.25 17.79
N LEU A 502 -36.73 14.75 18.56
CA LEU A 502 -35.33 14.81 18.15
C LEU A 502 -35.07 13.98 16.89
N HIS A 503 -35.64 12.78 16.81
CA HIS A 503 -35.51 11.94 15.62
C HIS A 503 -36.03 12.63 14.37
N ASP A 504 -37.25 13.18 14.42
CA ASP A 504 -37.89 13.88 13.30
C ASP A 504 -37.05 15.10 12.86
N THR A 505 -36.58 15.91 13.82
CA THR A 505 -35.75 17.10 13.51
C THR A 505 -34.37 16.73 12.97
N LEU A 506 -33.75 15.64 13.43
CA LEU A 506 -32.48 15.16 12.88
C LEU A 506 -32.63 14.62 11.46
N GLN A 507 -33.78 14.00 11.16
CA GLN A 507 -34.12 13.51 9.82
C GLN A 507 -34.33 14.69 8.85
N GLU A 508 -35.05 15.73 9.26
CA GLU A 508 -35.20 16.96 8.47
C GLU A 508 -33.85 17.61 8.15
N ILE A 509 -32.95 17.70 9.14
CA ILE A 509 -31.59 18.25 8.93
C ILE A 509 -30.80 17.40 7.93
N GLU A 510 -30.92 16.07 7.95
CA GLU A 510 -30.23 15.23 6.98
C GLU A 510 -30.80 15.37 5.57
N ILE A 511 -32.12 15.53 5.43
CA ILE A 511 -32.77 15.78 4.14
C ILE A 511 -32.29 17.11 3.55
N ILE A 512 -32.29 18.19 4.34
CA ILE A 512 -31.80 19.51 3.90
C ILE A 512 -30.32 19.44 3.51
N LYS A 513 -29.51 18.74 4.31
CA LYS A 513 -28.10 18.52 3.99
C LYS A 513 -27.94 17.80 2.66
N GLN A 514 -28.68 16.71 2.42
CA GLN A 514 -28.61 15.98 1.15
C GLN A 514 -29.04 16.87 -0.02
N GLN A 515 -30.17 17.58 0.08
CA GLN A 515 -30.65 18.49 -0.97
C GLN A 515 -29.63 19.56 -1.38
N GLN A 516 -28.83 20.07 -0.44
CA GLN A 516 -27.79 21.06 -0.71
C GLN A 516 -26.46 20.44 -1.12
N LEU A 517 -26.19 19.20 -0.75
CA LEU A 517 -24.92 18.51 -1.01
C LEU A 517 -24.89 17.86 -2.40
N THR A 518 -25.99 17.25 -2.83
CA THR A 518 -26.10 16.56 -4.14
C THR A 518 -25.68 17.44 -5.32
N PRO A 519 -26.20 18.68 -5.51
CA PRO A 519 -25.80 19.49 -6.66
C PRO A 519 -24.32 19.87 -6.63
N LEU A 520 -23.75 20.11 -5.44
CA LEU A 520 -22.32 20.38 -5.30
C LEU A 520 -21.47 19.14 -5.63
N GLN A 521 -21.94 17.95 -5.28
CA GLN A 521 -21.27 16.69 -5.62
C GLN A 521 -21.33 16.41 -7.12
N ASP A 522 -22.49 16.60 -7.74
CA ASP A 522 -22.67 16.43 -9.18
C ASP A 522 -21.79 17.44 -9.96
N GLU A 523 -21.74 18.71 -9.53
CA GLU A 523 -20.85 19.71 -10.12
C GLU A 523 -19.37 19.34 -9.97
N LEU A 524 -18.95 18.86 -8.80
CA LEU A 524 -17.57 18.41 -8.57
C LEU A 524 -17.22 17.18 -9.43
N GLU A 525 -18.13 16.21 -9.55
CA GLU A 525 -17.94 15.01 -10.38
C GLU A 525 -17.89 15.36 -11.88
N MET A 526 -18.73 16.29 -12.33
CA MET A 526 -18.68 16.84 -13.69
C MET A 526 -17.38 17.62 -13.94
N MET A 527 -16.83 18.28 -12.93
CA MET A 527 -15.56 19.00 -13.06
C MET A 527 -14.36 18.05 -13.05
N ASP A 528 -14.39 17.01 -12.20
CA ASP A 528 -13.37 15.96 -12.13
C ASP A 528 -13.32 15.14 -13.43
N THR A 529 -14.48 14.78 -14.00
CA THR A 529 -14.56 14.04 -15.26
C THR A 529 -14.08 14.84 -16.48
N ASN A 530 -14.12 16.17 -16.41
CA ASN A 530 -13.61 17.03 -17.47
C ASN A 530 -12.08 17.25 -17.41
N GLU A 531 -11.37 16.64 -16.44
CA GLU A 531 -9.89 16.52 -16.32
C GLU A 531 -9.09 17.78 -16.70
N CYS A 532 -9.63 18.97 -16.46
CA CYS A 532 -9.04 20.22 -16.93
C CYS A 532 -8.43 21.02 -15.78
N TYR A 533 -7.81 20.38 -14.79
CA TYR A 533 -7.08 21.10 -13.75
C TYR A 533 -5.69 20.52 -13.59
N LEU A 534 -4.73 21.42 -13.81
CA LEU A 534 -3.32 21.33 -13.44
C LEU A 534 -3.03 20.09 -12.58
N ASN A 535 -2.37 19.10 -13.18
CA ASN A 535 -2.02 17.82 -12.58
C ASN A 535 -1.18 17.91 -11.29
N HIS A 536 -0.96 19.10 -10.73
CA HIS A 536 -0.41 19.32 -9.41
C HIS A 536 -1.49 19.38 -8.32
N ILE A 537 -1.39 18.45 -7.38
CA ILE A 537 -2.16 18.39 -6.15
C ILE A 537 -1.38 19.14 -5.08
N TYR A 538 -1.93 20.23 -4.56
CA TYR A 538 -1.40 20.89 -3.36
C TYR A 538 -1.68 20.01 -2.14
N LEU A 539 -0.62 19.54 -1.49
CA LEU A 539 -0.70 18.64 -0.34
C LEU A 539 -0.76 19.38 0.99
N GLY A 540 -0.37 20.66 1.01
CA GLY A 540 -0.32 21.48 2.22
C GLY A 540 1.02 22.19 2.39
N MET A 541 1.22 22.76 3.57
CA MET A 541 2.44 23.44 3.97
C MET A 541 2.96 22.85 5.28
N ASP A 542 4.27 22.94 5.52
CA ASP A 542 4.83 22.66 6.84
C ASP A 542 5.03 23.94 7.67
N ARG A 543 5.54 23.76 8.88
CA ARG A 543 5.88 24.84 9.82
C ARG A 543 6.91 25.83 9.30
N GLY A 544 7.72 25.44 8.31
CA GLY A 544 8.65 26.32 7.62
C GLY A 544 8.00 27.07 6.46
N PHE A 545 6.68 27.00 6.32
CA PHE A 545 5.88 27.57 5.22
C PHE A 545 6.31 27.06 3.84
N ARG A 546 6.94 25.89 3.78
CA ARG A 546 7.26 25.22 2.51
C ARG A 546 6.00 24.58 1.99
N LYS A 547 5.62 24.89 0.75
CA LYS A 547 4.44 24.32 0.10
C LYS A 547 4.79 23.01 -0.57
N TYR A 548 3.96 22.01 -0.35
CA TYR A 548 4.15 20.67 -0.89
C TYR A 548 3.16 20.41 -2.01
N TYR A 549 3.68 19.94 -3.14
CA TYR A 549 2.92 19.60 -4.31
C TYR A 549 3.22 18.16 -4.72
N ARG A 550 2.20 17.48 -5.26
CA ARG A 550 2.34 16.20 -5.93
C ARG A 550 1.84 16.36 -7.35
N PHE A 551 2.65 15.97 -8.31
CA PHE A 551 2.25 15.97 -9.71
C PHE A 551 1.72 14.59 -10.11
N HIS A 552 0.77 14.52 -11.03
CA HIS A 552 0.28 13.26 -11.60
C HIS A 552 1.27 12.70 -12.61
N SER A 553 1.91 13.56 -13.40
CA SER A 553 2.86 13.15 -14.45
C SER A 553 4.21 12.70 -13.89
N LEU A 554 4.57 13.13 -12.69
CA LEU A 554 5.86 12.86 -12.06
C LEU A 554 5.71 12.24 -10.67
N PRO A 555 6.28 11.05 -10.44
CA PRO A 555 6.33 10.46 -9.11
C PRO A 555 7.33 11.23 -8.25
N GLY A 556 6.83 12.15 -7.43
CA GLY A 556 7.67 12.96 -6.54
C GLY A 556 6.87 13.82 -5.59
N LEU A 557 7.53 14.21 -4.50
CA LEU A 557 7.07 15.26 -3.60
C LEU A 557 7.86 16.53 -3.95
N PHE A 558 7.17 17.54 -4.42
CA PHE A 558 7.76 18.79 -4.89
C PHE A 558 7.56 19.85 -3.81
N VAL A 559 8.63 20.57 -3.51
CA VAL A 559 8.65 21.50 -2.38
C VAL A 559 8.99 22.88 -2.91
N GLU A 560 8.02 23.79 -2.85
CA GLU A 560 8.24 25.21 -3.09
C GLU A 560 8.68 25.85 -1.78
N ASN A 561 9.87 26.44 -1.80
CA ASN A 561 10.47 27.15 -0.69
C ASN A 561 10.96 28.52 -1.17
N ASP A 562 10.01 29.41 -1.41
CA ASP A 562 10.23 30.77 -1.93
C ASP A 562 10.60 31.76 -0.82
N GLY A 563 10.50 31.35 0.46
CA GLY A 563 10.85 32.15 1.63
C GLY A 563 9.94 33.35 1.89
N THR A 564 8.94 33.59 1.03
CA THR A 564 8.05 34.76 1.08
C THR A 564 7.12 34.74 2.28
N SER A 565 6.84 33.55 2.79
CA SER A 565 5.86 33.30 3.87
C SER A 565 6.52 32.90 5.19
N ILE A 566 7.85 33.06 5.35
CA ILE A 566 8.53 32.73 6.60
C ILE A 566 8.07 33.71 7.68
N GLY A 567 7.10 33.27 8.50
CA GLY A 567 6.65 34.01 9.68
C GLY A 567 7.73 34.08 10.76
N GLY A 568 7.45 34.83 11.84
CA GLY A 568 8.27 34.83 13.04
C GLY A 568 8.18 33.49 13.79
N CYS A 569 9.22 33.15 14.55
CA CYS A 569 9.13 32.02 15.48
C CYS A 569 8.11 32.32 16.59
N THR A 570 7.39 31.29 17.02
CA THR A 570 6.58 31.37 18.23
C THR A 570 7.47 31.54 19.46
N ASP A 571 7.00 32.29 20.46
CA ASP A 571 7.75 32.51 21.72
C ASP A 571 8.00 31.21 22.49
N ARG A 572 7.15 30.20 22.27
CA ARG A 572 7.29 28.85 22.83
C ARG A 572 7.49 27.83 21.71
N VAL A 573 8.41 26.89 21.93
CA VAL A 573 8.64 25.76 21.02
C VAL A 573 7.50 24.75 21.20
N THR A 574 6.80 24.42 20.10
CA THR A 574 5.82 23.34 20.11
C THR A 574 6.52 21.99 20.30
N ARG A 575 6.17 21.29 21.37
CA ARG A 575 6.81 20.03 21.76
C ARG A 575 6.30 18.87 20.89
N ASN A 576 7.21 18.08 20.33
CA ASN A 576 6.86 16.80 19.70
C ASN A 576 6.79 15.69 20.77
N ILE A 577 5.65 15.02 20.85
CA ILE A 577 5.39 13.87 21.72
C ILE A 577 5.54 12.59 20.89
N VAL A 578 6.76 12.01 20.91
CA VAL A 578 7.14 10.86 20.08
C VAL A 578 6.19 9.67 20.23
N GLY A 579 5.76 9.36 21.46
CA GLY A 579 4.81 8.26 21.73
C GLY A 579 3.47 8.44 21.02
N LEU A 580 2.97 9.67 20.88
CA LEU A 580 1.74 9.96 20.12
C LEU A 580 1.98 9.94 18.61
N ALA A 581 3.13 10.47 18.16
CA ALA A 581 3.51 10.46 16.77
C ALA A 581 3.62 9.03 16.22
N GLN A 582 4.15 8.09 17.01
CA GLN A 582 4.33 6.69 16.61
C GLN A 582 3.08 5.82 16.83
N CYS A 583 2.10 6.30 17.61
CA CYS A 583 0.87 5.56 17.89
C CYS A 583 0.02 5.38 16.64
N ASP A 584 -0.51 4.17 16.44
CA ASP A 584 -1.51 3.87 15.42
C ASP A 584 -2.78 4.70 15.67
N ALA A 585 -3.39 5.22 14.60
CA ALA A 585 -4.60 6.03 14.69
C ALA A 585 -5.76 5.29 15.39
N VAL A 586 -5.86 3.97 15.23
CA VAL A 586 -6.91 3.14 15.83
C VAL A 586 -6.73 3.03 17.36
N LEU A 587 -5.48 2.97 17.82
CA LEU A 587 -5.15 2.78 19.24
C LEU A 587 -4.92 4.09 19.98
N ARG A 588 -4.95 5.23 19.29
CA ARG A 588 -4.62 6.55 19.82
C ARG A 588 -5.46 6.95 21.02
N ASN A 589 -6.77 6.69 20.97
CA ASN A 589 -7.68 7.03 22.07
C ASN A 589 -7.38 6.19 23.33
N GLU A 590 -7.10 4.91 23.15
CA GLU A 590 -6.72 4.00 24.23
C GLU A 590 -5.36 4.41 24.82
N PHE A 591 -4.40 4.74 23.97
CA PHE A 591 -3.07 5.20 24.36
C PHE A 591 -3.12 6.49 25.19
N ILE A 592 -3.86 7.51 24.73
CA ILE A 592 -4.05 8.77 25.47
C ILE A 592 -4.71 8.49 26.82
N THR A 593 -5.75 7.67 26.84
CA THR A 593 -6.45 7.30 28.08
C THR A 593 -5.51 6.63 29.07
N ASN A 594 -4.75 5.62 28.63
CA ASN A 594 -3.80 4.89 29.47
C ASN A 594 -2.67 5.78 29.97
N ALA A 595 -2.16 6.69 29.13
CA ALA A 595 -1.15 7.67 29.52
C ALA A 595 -1.66 8.59 30.62
N VAL A 596 -2.85 9.19 30.48
CA VAL A 596 -3.43 10.06 31.52
C VAL A 596 -3.67 9.29 32.82
N MET A 597 -4.21 8.07 32.74
CA MET A 597 -4.45 7.23 33.92
C MET A 597 -3.14 6.87 34.66
N ASN A 598 -2.04 6.63 33.93
CA ASN A 598 -0.73 6.35 34.51
C ASN A 598 -0.02 7.61 35.03
N GLY A 599 -0.19 8.75 34.36
CA GLY A 599 0.38 10.04 34.76
C GLY A 599 -0.13 10.54 36.12
N GLY A 600 -1.34 10.13 36.51
CA GLY A 600 -1.92 10.39 37.84
C GLY A 600 -1.41 9.46 38.96
N GLY A 601 -0.70 8.38 38.64
CA GLY A 601 -0.27 7.36 39.62
C GLY A 601 0.96 7.74 40.46
N GLY A 602 1.60 8.89 40.18
CA GLY A 602 2.66 9.43 41.02
C GLY A 602 2.08 10.32 42.10
N ASN A 603 2.09 9.87 43.35
CA ASN A 603 1.63 10.64 44.51
C ASN A 603 2.04 12.13 44.41
N ASN A 604 1.03 13.02 44.40
CA ASN A 604 1.08 14.49 44.47
C ASN A 604 0.93 15.31 43.16
N LEU A 605 -0.18 15.15 42.41
CA LEU A 605 -0.63 16.23 41.51
C LEU A 605 -2.09 16.70 41.70
N LEU A 606 -2.85 16.04 42.58
CA LEU A 606 -4.13 16.58 43.05
C LEU A 606 -3.99 17.52 44.26
N LYS A 607 -2.75 17.88 44.61
CA LYS A 607 -2.43 18.90 45.61
C LYS A 607 -1.63 20.03 44.96
N THR A 608 -2.31 20.85 44.17
CA THR A 608 -1.92 22.24 43.98
C THR A 608 -3.13 23.06 44.39
N ASP A 609 -3.33 23.18 45.70
CA ASP A 609 -4.11 24.29 46.24
C ASP A 609 -3.18 25.50 46.23
N ASP A 610 -3.48 26.47 45.38
CA ASP A 610 -3.24 27.87 45.70
C ASP A 610 -4.52 28.65 45.41
N MET A 611 -5.30 28.82 46.48
CA MET A 611 -5.99 30.05 46.87
C MET A 611 -6.17 31.10 45.76
N ASN A 612 -7.20 30.91 44.93
CA ASN A 612 -8.17 31.96 44.64
C ASN A 612 -9.38 31.34 43.98
N GLY A 613 -10.56 31.58 44.54
CA GLY A 613 -11.83 31.15 43.98
C GLY A 613 -12.01 31.69 42.56
N ASN A 614 -11.76 30.85 41.57
CA ASN A 614 -12.37 30.88 40.25
C ASN A 614 -12.32 29.47 39.69
N GLY A 615 -13.45 29.01 39.17
CA GLY A 615 -13.71 27.61 38.87
C GLY A 615 -12.79 27.00 37.83
N LEU A 616 -12.68 25.67 37.88
CA LEU A 616 -12.38 24.78 36.76
C LEU A 616 -11.49 25.45 35.70
N THR A 617 -10.21 25.70 36.03
CA THR A 617 -9.31 26.28 35.05
C THR A 617 -9.11 25.27 33.93
N HIS A 618 -9.41 25.78 32.75
CA HIS A 618 -9.21 25.24 31.42
C HIS A 618 -7.71 25.09 31.10
N ASP A 619 -6.90 24.51 32.01
CA ASP A 619 -5.45 24.47 31.83
C ASP A 619 -5.07 23.34 30.86
N GLU A 620 -5.10 23.67 29.56
CA GLU A 620 -4.52 22.88 28.47
C GLU A 620 -3.09 22.44 28.82
N GLU A 621 -2.34 23.30 29.52
CA GLU A 621 -0.98 23.03 30.00
C GLU A 621 -0.92 21.94 31.08
N ALA A 622 -1.91 21.87 31.99
CA ALA A 622 -1.98 20.80 33.00
C ALA A 622 -2.35 19.44 32.37
N CYS A 623 -3.26 19.47 31.39
CA CYS A 623 -3.64 18.30 30.59
C CYS A 623 -2.47 17.75 29.77
N GLU A 624 -1.70 18.62 29.13
CA GLU A 624 -0.51 18.24 28.36
C GLU A 624 0.60 17.70 29.28
N GLN A 625 0.83 18.32 30.45
CA GLN A 625 1.80 17.84 31.42
C GLN A 625 1.47 16.44 31.97
N LEU A 626 0.19 16.16 32.25
CA LEU A 626 -0.26 14.83 32.65
C LEU A 626 -0.01 13.78 31.56
N LEU A 627 -0.31 14.13 30.31
CA LEU A 627 -0.10 13.25 29.16
C LEU A 627 1.39 12.94 28.95
N VAL A 628 2.25 13.96 28.95
CA VAL A 628 3.70 13.80 28.79
C VAL A 628 4.31 12.96 29.92
N ARG A 629 3.89 13.18 31.18
CA ARG A 629 4.36 12.37 32.32
C ARG A 629 3.90 10.93 32.22
N GLY A 630 2.64 10.71 31.82
CA GLY A 630 2.06 9.39 31.60
C GLY A 630 2.82 8.58 30.55
N ILE A 631 3.14 9.21 29.43
CA ILE A 631 3.94 8.61 28.35
C ILE A 631 5.35 8.29 28.84
N ALA A 632 6.02 9.21 29.54
CA ALA A 632 7.33 8.95 30.13
C ALA A 632 7.31 7.81 31.17
N GLY A 633 6.18 7.61 31.86
CA GLY A 633 5.95 6.49 32.77
C GLY A 633 5.78 5.15 32.07
N LEU A 634 5.18 5.14 30.87
CA LEU A 634 5.05 3.96 30.00
C LEU A 634 6.39 3.54 29.37
N GLU A 635 7.32 4.48 29.18
CA GLU A 635 8.63 4.25 28.55
C GLU A 635 9.76 3.88 29.54
N LYS A 636 9.52 3.92 30.86
CA LYS A 636 10.57 3.58 31.85
C LYS A 636 10.80 2.06 31.92
N PRO A 637 12.06 1.60 31.84
CA PRO A 637 12.39 0.19 32.07
C PRO A 637 12.10 -0.16 33.53
N SER A 638 11.31 -1.21 33.75
CA SER A 638 11.05 -1.72 35.11
C SER A 638 12.36 -2.19 35.73
N ILE A 639 12.64 -1.78 36.97
CA ILE A 639 13.87 -2.09 37.72
C ILE A 639 14.00 -3.57 38.11
N ASN A 640 13.01 -4.42 37.78
CA ASN A 640 13.15 -5.86 37.86
C ASN A 640 13.27 -6.42 36.44
N GLY A 641 14.49 -6.84 36.08
CA GLY A 641 14.90 -7.27 34.74
C GLY A 641 13.87 -8.15 34.03
N GLY A 642 13.17 -7.53 33.09
CA GLY A 642 12.21 -8.14 32.20
C GLY A 642 11.78 -7.08 31.20
N TYR A 643 12.30 -7.14 29.98
CA TYR A 643 11.82 -6.31 28.88
C TYR A 643 10.35 -6.66 28.62
N VAL A 644 9.41 -5.86 29.14
CA VAL A 644 8.10 -5.74 28.50
C VAL A 644 8.31 -4.80 27.32
N LYS A 645 8.88 -5.33 26.24
CA LYS A 645 8.63 -4.79 24.90
C LYS A 645 7.15 -5.02 24.66
N THR A 646 6.32 -4.00 24.81
CA THR A 646 5.00 -4.01 24.18
C THR A 646 5.26 -4.11 22.68
N SER A 647 4.83 -5.25 22.15
CA SER A 647 4.94 -5.67 20.76
C SER A 647 4.23 -4.67 19.84
N PHE A 648 4.96 -3.69 19.33
CA PHE A 648 4.55 -2.85 18.21
C PHE A 648 5.74 -2.67 17.26
N GLU A 649 6.29 -3.78 16.77
CA GLU A 649 7.05 -3.76 15.53
C GLU A 649 6.62 -4.93 14.65
N ASN A 650 6.17 -4.56 13.45
CA ASN A 650 5.87 -5.38 12.27
C ASN A 650 4.49 -6.05 12.21
N HIS A 651 3.54 -5.32 11.62
CA HIS A 651 2.72 -5.87 10.52
C HIS A 651 2.57 -4.86 9.40
#